data_AF-A0A2E9U4K9-F1
#
_entry.id   AF-A0A2E9U4K9-F1
#
_cell.length_a   1.000
_cell.length_b   1.000
_cell.length_c   1.000
_cell.angle_alpha   90.00
_cell.angle_beta   90.00
_cell.angle_gamma   90.00
#
_symmetry.space_group_name_H-M   'P 1'
#
loop_
_entity.id
_entity.type
_entity.pdbx_description
1 polymer ?
#
loop_
_entity_poly.entity_id
_entity_poly.type
_entity_poly.pdbx_seq_one_letter_code
_entity_poly.pdbx_strand_id
1 'polypeptide(L)'
;MEQAEEKLGKYTIQEVTQEEYKKRIEQLKEFGFPVESEPKFADFLVKHWGGTTQIVKYAGKSTNYLFQNGLLAVKDLIMENPWMWPGIIEMAKAARVFSSELFGIGLTPVKNLIRKNPWMWPGIIKITKAASDISIERDVRRSAYIVFRDLRNIEKITEKGNWPIIVEGFVEMINAIRDDGGKRYYFGMVYVKYIIDLSDVSMWPGIIKIGKAAGRDTSILFNYGLSTVNGKINEIGWDNIVKGFVEMAKAAGDDKKYLFKYGLPAVKDLIKKNPRIWPEIVEGFVEIINAVSGEKAFFLAFGLPAIKYIVKSEEDWKIYIKFVKSIASNRQKLSIFESMSKIPRSVLRAFSDFILIVMDKQPSHMINILKYIRTLTLYESSVSAEILQFAKIVRTFNLNPREYPSEKIKQNIRNTYIFLAQQTMKKNIEKNIIALDRDIEKLSNPNIEIRRATMDKISKIITPLIVEYIGHVTINKFEETWRSYVGIGINKDIGIKYLDDLSFALQIAMQNDNPEAKLFLEQVGLGNFYPEKKIPDCFPYDQPESLEFISEMKSKGIAMEPWIYGFEKILPVQSKEGAEHQAQLIEQNIKEVLQHFKELNVQTTKEHMEEDFIKIKDSPNQVVVQDIKQHLQTIKSLEGGIKTITSITNAKVYLELNPLKVLQMGERVSGSCLALDGGHGGDTITNAIDVNKRIAWAEHDGRILGRILLAMNEDGEILRYRIYYALTGIDLNITFNAFVQELAKACHTKTSTMEDVSLILASDWYAGSEAE
;
A
#
# COMPACT_ATOMS: atom_id res chain seq x y z
N MET A 1 29.20 28.70 35.84
CA MET A 1 28.46 28.99 37.08
C MET A 1 28.86 30.36 37.63
N GLU A 2 30.14 30.63 37.88
CA GLU A 2 30.62 31.96 38.31
C GLU A 2 30.17 33.10 37.38
N GLN A 3 30.25 32.93 36.05
CA GLN A 3 29.73 33.93 35.10
C GLN A 3 28.20 34.09 35.11
N ALA A 4 27.46 33.09 35.60
CA ALA A 4 26.01 33.15 35.77
C ALA A 4 25.67 33.84 37.10
N GLU A 5 26.43 33.60 38.16
CA GLU A 5 26.36 34.31 39.45
C GLU A 5 26.76 35.79 39.31
N GLU A 6 27.78 36.09 38.52
CA GLU A 6 28.20 37.45 38.17
C GLU A 6 27.12 38.18 37.34
N LYS A 7 26.43 37.46 36.44
CA LYS A 7 25.25 38.00 35.72
C LYS A 7 24.00 38.10 36.59
N LEU A 8 23.84 37.22 37.58
CA LEU A 8 22.81 37.31 38.63
C LEU A 8 23.04 38.52 39.55
N GLY A 9 24.27 39.05 39.61
CA GLY A 9 24.57 40.37 40.18
C GLY A 9 23.77 41.54 39.57
N LYS A 10 23.11 41.34 38.40
CA LYS A 10 22.13 42.29 37.83
C LYS A 10 20.67 42.06 38.26
N TYR A 11 20.37 40.95 38.94
CA TYR A 11 19.09 40.67 39.58
C TYR A 11 19.30 40.62 41.10
N THR A 12 19.76 41.74 41.66
CA THR A 12 19.99 41.93 43.09
C THR A 12 18.72 41.56 43.87
N ILE A 13 18.85 40.71 44.89
CA ILE A 13 17.82 40.56 45.93
C ILE A 13 17.59 41.97 46.47
N GLN A 14 16.46 42.57 46.10
CA GLN A 14 16.13 43.89 46.59
C GLN A 14 15.76 43.75 48.06
N GLU A 15 16.33 44.59 48.92
CA GLU A 15 15.76 44.81 50.24
C GLU A 15 14.37 45.42 50.04
N VAL A 16 13.35 44.57 50.12
CA VAL A 16 11.96 44.98 49.92
C VAL A 16 11.47 45.52 51.26
N THR A 17 11.06 46.79 51.27
CA THR A 17 10.41 47.36 52.46
C THR A 17 9.15 46.56 52.81
N GLN A 18 8.74 46.54 54.08
CA GLN A 18 7.54 45.81 54.49
C GLN A 18 6.27 46.24 53.72
N GLU A 19 6.19 47.53 53.38
CA GLU A 19 5.09 48.08 52.58
C GLU A 19 5.13 47.57 51.14
N GLU A 20 6.30 47.59 50.51
CA GLU A 20 6.47 47.08 49.16
C GLU A 20 6.30 45.56 49.08
N TYR A 21 6.68 44.83 50.13
CA TYR A 21 6.49 43.39 50.24
C TYR A 21 4.99 43.05 50.24
N LYS A 22 4.22 43.73 51.10
CA LYS A 22 2.75 43.58 51.14
C LYS A 22 2.13 43.89 49.79
N LYS A 23 2.57 44.98 49.14
CA LYS A 23 2.08 45.35 47.80
C LYS A 23 2.37 44.26 46.76
N ARG A 24 3.58 43.71 46.72
CA ARG A 24 3.97 42.64 45.77
C ARG A 24 3.22 41.34 46.05
N ILE A 25 2.93 41.02 47.31
CA ILE A 25 2.10 39.86 47.69
C ILE A 25 0.68 40.00 47.15
N GLU A 26 0.05 41.16 47.31
CA GLU A 26 -1.30 41.38 46.75
C GLU A 26 -1.27 41.29 45.21
N GLN A 27 -0.23 41.82 44.56
CA GLN A 27 -0.05 41.67 43.12
C GLN A 27 0.15 40.21 42.68
N LEU A 28 0.83 39.37 43.47
CA LEU A 28 0.93 37.93 43.18
C LEU A 28 -0.43 37.23 43.23
N LYS A 29 -1.29 37.61 44.18
CA LYS A 29 -2.66 37.09 44.25
C LYS A 29 -3.46 37.51 43.02
N GLU A 30 -3.32 38.76 42.56
CA GLU A 30 -3.93 39.25 41.32
C GLU A 30 -3.43 38.47 40.09
N PHE A 31 -2.16 38.07 40.07
CA PHE A 31 -1.60 37.19 39.04
C PHE A 31 -2.10 35.74 39.14
N GLY A 32 -2.88 35.40 40.16
CA GLY A 32 -3.43 34.06 40.38
C GLY A 32 -2.52 33.12 41.18
N PHE A 33 -1.41 33.60 41.74
CA PHE A 33 -0.51 32.74 42.52
C PHE A 33 -1.12 32.41 43.90
N PRO A 34 -1.11 31.13 44.34
CA PRO A 34 -1.76 30.74 45.58
C PRO A 34 -0.84 30.95 46.79
N VAL A 35 -0.65 32.22 47.17
CA VAL A 35 0.30 32.70 48.20
C VAL A 35 0.16 31.94 49.51
N GLU A 36 -1.06 31.66 49.94
CA GLU A 36 -1.35 30.99 51.21
C GLU A 36 -0.86 29.54 51.23
N SER A 37 -0.95 28.84 50.09
CA SER A 37 -0.50 27.45 49.96
C SER A 37 0.98 27.31 49.65
N GLU A 38 1.63 28.36 49.13
CA GLU A 38 3.03 28.34 48.66
C GLU A 38 3.85 29.53 49.19
N PRO A 39 3.88 29.79 50.52
CA PRO A 39 4.43 31.02 51.08
C PRO A 39 5.94 31.20 50.83
N LYS A 40 6.71 30.10 50.81
CA LYS A 40 8.15 30.15 50.53
C LYS A 40 8.45 30.52 49.08
N PHE A 41 7.62 30.06 48.14
CA PHE A 41 7.81 30.38 46.73
C PHE A 41 7.24 31.77 46.41
N ALA A 42 6.18 32.20 47.10
CA ALA A 42 5.73 33.60 47.09
C ALA A 42 6.86 34.55 47.50
N ASP A 43 7.54 34.26 48.61
CA ASP A 43 8.68 35.05 49.09
C ASP A 43 9.81 35.14 48.05
N PHE A 44 10.15 34.01 47.40
CA PHE A 44 11.11 33.98 46.31
C PHE A 44 10.70 34.90 45.14
N LEU A 45 9.44 34.84 44.70
CA LEU A 45 8.92 35.65 43.60
C LEU A 45 8.89 37.14 43.94
N VAL A 46 8.61 37.50 45.21
CA VAL A 46 8.66 38.88 45.71
C VAL A 46 10.08 39.43 45.73
N LYS A 47 11.07 38.61 46.11
CA LYS A 47 12.49 38.97 46.12
C LYS A 47 13.08 39.10 44.71
N HIS A 48 12.51 38.38 43.73
CA HIS A 48 12.92 38.42 42.32
C HIS A 48 11.90 39.15 41.43
N TRP A 49 11.30 40.23 41.97
CA TRP A 49 10.15 40.92 41.36
C TRP A 49 10.38 41.38 39.92
N GLY A 50 11.59 41.84 39.59
CA GLY A 50 11.93 42.23 38.21
C GLY A 50 11.80 41.07 37.21
N GLY A 51 12.16 39.85 37.60
CA GLY A 51 11.96 38.65 36.80
C GLY A 51 10.49 38.20 36.79
N THR A 52 9.84 38.24 37.95
CA THR A 52 8.42 37.89 38.11
C THR A 52 7.52 38.73 37.20
N THR A 53 7.71 40.05 37.19
CA THR A 53 6.95 40.99 36.35
C THR A 53 7.26 40.84 34.86
N GLN A 54 8.50 40.49 34.49
CA GLN A 54 8.84 40.16 33.10
C GLN A 54 8.10 38.90 32.63
N ILE A 55 8.05 37.86 33.47
CA ILE A 55 7.31 36.63 33.16
C ILE A 55 5.81 36.92 32.96
N VAL A 56 5.20 37.74 33.83
CA VAL A 56 3.81 38.21 33.66
C VAL A 56 3.62 38.94 32.33
N LYS A 57 4.52 39.87 32.00
CA LYS A 57 4.49 40.61 30.74
C LYS A 57 4.53 39.68 29.52
N TYR A 58 5.35 38.63 29.56
CA TYR A 58 5.45 37.66 28.47
C TYR A 58 4.25 36.72 28.39
N ALA A 59 3.74 36.26 29.54
CA ALA A 59 2.59 35.37 29.63
C ALA A 59 1.28 36.04 29.18
N GLY A 60 1.16 37.36 29.34
CA GLY A 60 0.00 38.12 28.90
C GLY A 60 -1.30 37.57 29.51
N LYS A 61 -2.26 37.19 28.66
CA LYS A 61 -3.56 36.65 29.09
C LYS A 61 -3.46 35.30 29.85
N SER A 62 -2.34 34.60 29.74
CA SER A 62 -2.13 33.29 30.40
C SER A 62 -1.42 33.41 31.75
N THR A 63 -1.24 34.62 32.27
CA THR A 63 -0.58 34.87 33.57
C THR A 63 -1.18 34.02 34.68
N ASN A 64 -2.52 34.00 34.80
CA ASN A 64 -3.19 33.24 35.84
C ASN A 64 -2.85 31.73 35.79
N TYR A 65 -2.97 31.10 34.62
CA TYR A 65 -2.62 29.68 34.44
C TYR A 65 -1.14 29.39 34.68
N LEU A 66 -0.25 30.31 34.31
CA LEU A 66 1.19 30.16 34.54
C LEU A 66 1.52 30.12 36.04
N PHE A 67 0.94 31.01 36.83
CA PHE A 67 1.22 31.07 38.26
C PHE A 67 0.48 29.97 39.05
N GLN A 68 -0.70 29.53 38.61
CA GLN A 68 -1.44 28.45 39.26
C GLN A 68 -0.90 27.06 38.96
N ASN A 69 -0.41 26.81 37.74
CA ASN A 69 -0.06 25.47 37.30
C ASN A 69 1.39 25.37 36.81
N GLY A 70 1.81 26.33 36.00
CA GLY A 70 3.11 26.29 35.33
C GLY A 70 4.29 26.37 36.30
N LEU A 71 4.47 27.51 36.97
CA LEU A 71 5.58 27.74 37.88
C LEU A 71 5.54 26.79 39.09
N LEU A 72 4.34 26.43 39.57
CA LEU A 72 4.21 25.47 40.67
C LEU A 72 4.73 24.08 40.31
N ALA A 73 4.52 23.63 39.07
CA ALA A 73 4.99 22.30 38.66
C ALA A 73 6.52 22.17 38.66
N VAL A 74 7.23 23.30 38.50
CA VAL A 74 8.71 23.40 38.49
C VAL A 74 9.27 24.15 39.70
N LYS A 75 8.46 24.44 40.73
CA LYS A 75 8.89 25.24 41.88
C LYS A 75 10.11 24.66 42.60
N ASP A 76 10.14 23.33 42.77
CA ASP A 76 11.24 22.65 43.45
C ASP A 76 12.55 22.84 42.68
N LEU A 77 12.50 22.79 41.34
CA LEU A 77 13.65 23.01 40.48
C LEU A 77 14.19 24.44 40.63
N ILE A 78 13.30 25.43 40.66
CA ILE A 78 13.66 26.85 40.79
C ILE A 78 14.22 27.13 42.19
N MET A 79 13.58 26.61 43.23
CA MET A 79 13.97 26.82 44.62
C MET A 79 15.29 26.11 44.97
N GLU A 80 15.53 24.92 44.43
CA GLU A 80 16.79 24.18 44.60
C GLU A 80 17.91 24.75 43.71
N ASN A 81 17.58 25.45 42.62
CA ASN A 81 18.56 26.03 41.69
C ASN A 81 18.20 27.49 41.31
N PRO A 82 18.29 28.45 42.24
CA PRO A 82 17.92 29.85 41.99
C PRO A 82 18.64 30.48 40.79
N TRP A 83 19.86 30.02 40.50
CA TRP A 83 20.65 30.48 39.36
C TRP A 83 20.03 30.18 37.99
N MET A 84 19.05 29.27 37.93
CA MET A 84 18.30 28.96 36.71
C MET A 84 17.25 30.04 36.37
N TRP A 85 16.91 30.93 37.31
CA TRP A 85 15.84 31.91 37.17
C TRP A 85 15.95 32.80 35.92
N PRO A 86 17.12 33.34 35.52
CA PRO A 86 17.28 34.04 34.25
C PRO A 86 16.94 33.18 33.02
N GLY A 87 17.25 31.88 33.09
CA GLY A 87 16.87 30.92 32.05
C GLY A 87 15.36 30.70 31.98
N ILE A 88 14.68 30.62 33.13
CA ILE A 88 13.21 30.53 33.23
C ILE A 88 12.56 31.76 32.59
N ILE A 89 13.10 32.96 32.84
CA ILE A 89 12.61 34.20 32.23
C ILE A 89 12.77 34.16 30.70
N GLU A 90 13.93 33.75 30.20
CA GLU A 90 14.19 33.65 28.75
C GLU A 90 13.31 32.57 28.08
N MET A 91 13.00 31.48 28.79
CA MET A 91 12.05 30.47 28.33
C MET A 91 10.62 31.00 28.29
N ALA A 92 10.19 31.75 29.32
CA ALA A 92 8.88 32.40 29.33
C ALA A 92 8.75 33.45 28.23
N LYS A 93 9.83 34.22 27.97
CA LYS A 93 9.92 35.19 26.88
C LYS A 93 9.76 34.56 25.50
N ALA A 94 10.42 33.41 25.29
CA ALA A 94 10.29 32.64 24.06
C ALA A 94 8.88 32.06 23.91
N ALA A 95 8.32 31.48 24.98
CA ALA A 95 7.00 30.83 24.95
C ALA A 95 5.80 31.80 24.94
N ARG A 96 5.99 33.06 25.39
CA ARG A 96 4.95 34.09 25.49
C ARG A 96 3.71 33.57 26.24
N VAL A 97 2.53 33.65 25.60
CA VAL A 97 1.24 33.24 26.19
C VAL A 97 1.12 31.73 26.44
N PHE A 98 2.14 30.93 26.12
CA PHE A 98 2.18 29.47 26.33
C PHE A 98 3.22 29.03 27.36
N SER A 99 3.77 30.00 28.09
CA SER A 99 4.64 29.75 29.22
C SER A 99 3.97 28.81 30.24
N SER A 100 2.66 28.91 30.46
CA SER A 100 1.96 28.04 31.43
C SER A 100 2.09 26.55 31.10
N GLU A 101 1.93 26.19 29.83
CA GLU A 101 2.05 24.84 29.31
C GLU A 101 3.52 24.39 29.26
N LEU A 102 4.47 25.31 29.01
CA LEU A 102 5.90 25.04 29.09
C LEU A 102 6.32 24.54 30.45
N PHE A 103 5.98 25.29 31.48
CA PHE A 103 6.40 24.95 32.82
C PHE A 103 5.55 23.80 33.38
N GLY A 104 4.23 23.83 33.16
CA GLY A 104 3.29 22.88 33.75
C GLY A 104 3.34 21.48 33.13
N ILE A 105 3.53 21.39 31.81
CA ILE A 105 3.46 20.13 31.07
C ILE A 105 4.82 19.78 30.46
N GLY A 106 5.54 20.75 29.90
CA GLY A 106 6.81 20.51 29.19
C GLY A 106 7.99 20.19 30.11
N LEU A 107 8.20 21.00 31.15
CA LEU A 107 9.35 20.85 32.05
C LEU A 107 9.11 19.83 33.18
N THR A 108 7.86 19.64 33.60
CA THR A 108 7.52 18.69 34.69
C THR A 108 8.07 17.28 34.50
N PRO A 109 8.02 16.65 33.31
CA PRO A 109 8.56 15.31 33.09
C PRO A 109 10.08 15.25 33.13
N VAL A 110 10.77 16.36 32.87
CA VAL A 110 12.24 16.43 32.78
C VAL A 110 12.89 17.15 33.97
N LYS A 111 12.11 17.69 34.91
CA LYS A 111 12.64 18.47 36.05
C LYS A 111 13.65 17.69 36.90
N ASN A 112 13.39 16.40 37.13
CA ASN A 112 14.31 15.53 37.88
C ASN A 112 15.61 15.27 37.12
N LEU A 113 15.58 15.26 35.79
CA LEU A 113 16.75 15.10 34.94
C LEU A 113 17.60 16.37 34.95
N ILE A 114 16.97 17.54 34.81
CA ILE A 114 17.63 18.85 34.88
C ILE A 114 18.27 19.04 36.25
N ARG A 115 17.57 18.64 37.31
CA ARG A 115 18.11 18.64 38.67
C ARG A 115 19.38 17.80 38.80
N LYS A 116 19.39 16.59 38.24
CA LYS A 116 20.55 15.69 38.27
C LYS A 116 21.68 16.15 37.33
N ASN A 117 21.36 16.92 36.28
CA ASN A 117 22.30 17.32 35.22
C ASN A 117 22.17 18.80 34.87
N PRO A 118 22.62 19.71 35.74
CA PRO A 118 22.35 21.13 35.54
C PRO A 118 23.10 21.74 34.33
N TRP A 119 24.13 21.06 33.82
CA TRP A 119 24.83 21.43 32.59
C TRP A 119 23.96 21.33 31.32
N MET A 120 22.82 20.63 31.36
CA MET A 120 21.86 20.56 30.25
C MET A 120 21.08 21.88 30.05
N TRP A 121 21.07 22.74 31.08
CA TRP A 121 20.24 23.95 31.13
C TRP A 121 20.46 24.93 29.96
N PRO A 122 21.70 25.26 29.54
CA PRO A 122 21.92 26.13 28.38
C PRO A 122 21.38 25.54 27.07
N GLY A 123 21.40 24.20 26.92
CA GLY A 123 20.84 23.51 25.77
C GLY A 123 19.32 23.65 25.69
N ILE A 124 18.64 23.45 26.82
CA ILE A 124 17.18 23.58 26.93
C ILE A 124 16.72 25.00 26.60
N ILE A 125 17.44 26.01 27.09
CA ILE A 125 17.15 27.42 26.76
C ILE A 125 17.30 27.68 25.26
N LYS A 126 18.39 27.18 24.64
CA LYS A 126 18.63 27.34 23.19
C LYS A 126 17.53 26.68 22.35
N ILE A 127 17.12 25.47 22.72
CA ILE A 127 16.02 24.76 22.02
C ILE A 127 14.70 25.54 22.15
N THR A 128 14.42 26.07 23.34
CA THR A 128 13.19 26.84 23.59
C THR A 128 13.14 28.14 22.76
N LYS A 129 14.28 28.84 22.63
CA LYS A 129 14.40 30.05 21.78
C LYS A 129 14.28 29.73 20.29
N ALA A 130 14.94 28.68 19.83
CA ALA A 130 14.86 28.26 18.43
C ALA A 130 13.41 27.94 18.04
N ALA A 131 12.67 27.23 18.91
CA ALA A 131 11.27 26.91 18.68
C ALA A 131 10.35 28.14 18.57
N SER A 132 10.64 29.23 19.30
CA SER A 132 9.80 30.44 19.27
C SER A 132 9.94 31.26 17.98
N ASP A 133 11.11 31.22 17.34
CA ASP A 133 11.41 32.03 16.14
C ASP A 133 10.78 31.43 14.86
N ILE A 134 10.27 30.21 14.92
CA ILE A 134 9.79 29.43 13.77
C ILE A 134 8.26 29.54 13.53
N SER A 135 7.44 30.02 14.49
CA SER A 135 5.97 29.86 14.43
C SER A 135 5.18 31.13 14.02
N ILE A 136 4.46 31.08 12.88
CA ILE A 136 3.55 32.16 12.43
C ILE A 136 2.06 31.84 12.72
N GLU A 137 1.68 30.57 12.93
CA GLU A 137 0.26 30.17 12.99
C GLU A 137 -0.29 29.86 14.40
N ARG A 138 -1.60 30.08 14.59
CA ARG A 138 -2.30 30.20 15.89
C ARG A 138 -2.51 28.87 16.63
N ASP A 139 -2.59 27.74 15.92
CA ASP A 139 -2.78 26.40 16.52
C ASP A 139 -1.47 25.67 16.86
N VAL A 140 -0.35 26.15 16.33
CA VAL A 140 1.02 25.72 16.68
C VAL A 140 1.50 26.41 17.96
N ARG A 141 0.74 27.37 18.46
CA ARG A 141 1.20 28.23 19.54
C ARG A 141 0.99 27.57 20.91
N ARG A 142 0.03 26.66 21.05
CA ARG A 142 -0.48 25.99 22.28
C ARG A 142 0.50 25.10 23.07
N SER A 143 1.81 25.32 23.04
CA SER A 143 2.70 24.23 23.36
C SER A 143 4.11 24.62 23.73
N ALA A 144 4.47 24.13 24.90
CA ALA A 144 5.81 23.62 25.10
C ALA A 144 5.83 22.11 25.40
N TYR A 145 4.69 21.48 25.21
CA TYR A 145 4.60 20.20 24.50
C TYR A 145 5.33 20.24 23.12
N ILE A 146 5.57 21.44 22.54
CA ILE A 146 6.19 21.67 21.23
C ILE A 146 7.70 21.83 21.23
N VAL A 147 8.33 22.14 22.37
CA VAL A 147 9.81 22.23 22.41
C VAL A 147 10.45 20.91 21.96
N PHE A 148 9.75 19.79 22.13
CA PHE A 148 10.10 18.51 21.51
C PHE A 148 9.39 18.24 20.18
N ARG A 149 8.18 18.78 19.93
CA ARG A 149 7.39 18.54 18.70
C ARG A 149 7.87 19.23 17.43
N ASP A 150 8.35 20.46 17.50
CA ASP A 150 8.72 21.25 16.31
C ASP A 150 10.22 21.57 16.25
N LEU A 151 11.02 20.51 16.37
CA LEU A 151 12.38 20.40 15.84
C LEU A 151 12.42 20.42 14.29
N ARG A 152 11.42 21.05 13.63
CA ARG A 152 11.13 20.90 12.20
C ARG A 152 11.95 21.80 11.26
N ASN A 153 12.54 22.89 11.76
CA ASN A 153 13.38 23.81 10.96
C ASN A 153 14.84 23.83 11.46
N ILE A 154 15.51 22.67 11.39
CA ILE A 154 16.80 22.40 12.01
C ILE A 154 18.04 22.72 11.15
N GLU A 155 17.90 23.26 9.94
CA GLU A 155 19.03 23.45 9.02
C GLU A 155 20.24 24.21 9.62
N LYS A 156 20.06 25.02 10.68
CA LYS A 156 21.15 25.74 11.38
C LYS A 156 21.76 25.02 12.60
N ILE A 157 21.13 23.98 13.15
CA ILE A 157 21.68 23.20 14.28
C ILE A 157 22.53 22.02 13.77
N THR A 158 22.25 21.54 12.55
CA THR A 158 22.97 20.44 11.87
C THR A 158 24.27 20.85 11.18
N GLU A 159 24.90 21.97 11.56
CA GLU A 159 26.32 22.14 11.22
C GLU A 159 27.09 20.93 11.76
N LYS A 160 27.84 20.25 10.88
CA LYS A 160 28.45 18.92 11.11
C LYS A 160 29.18 18.77 12.46
N GLY A 161 29.65 19.87 13.06
CA GLY A 161 30.29 19.88 14.37
C GLY A 161 29.39 19.56 15.58
N ASN A 162 28.07 19.75 15.48
CA ASN A 162 27.16 19.59 16.63
C ASN A 162 26.51 18.21 16.73
N TRP A 163 26.57 17.39 15.66
CA TRP A 163 25.93 16.07 15.62
C TRP A 163 26.40 15.12 16.76
N PRO A 164 27.71 15.03 17.09
CA PRO A 164 28.15 14.21 18.22
C PRO A 164 27.53 14.63 19.56
N ILE A 165 27.41 15.93 19.82
CA ILE A 165 26.83 16.48 21.06
C ILE A 165 25.35 16.13 21.15
N ILE A 166 24.63 16.24 20.04
CA ILE A 166 23.20 15.88 19.95
C ILE A 166 23.04 14.38 20.22
N VAL A 167 23.86 13.53 19.61
CA VAL A 167 23.84 12.07 19.80
C VAL A 167 24.12 11.71 21.25
N GLU A 168 25.14 12.27 21.89
CA GLU A 168 25.40 12.02 23.31
C GLU A 168 24.22 12.48 24.19
N GLY A 169 23.65 13.66 23.91
CA GLY A 169 22.48 14.15 24.64
C GLY A 169 21.26 13.22 24.53
N PHE A 170 21.00 12.68 23.34
CA PHE A 170 19.94 11.68 23.16
C PHE A 170 20.27 10.36 23.87
N VAL A 171 21.50 9.87 23.78
CA VAL A 171 21.95 8.62 24.41
C VAL A 171 21.86 8.73 25.94
N GLU A 172 22.31 9.83 26.53
CA GLU A 172 22.21 10.07 27.96
C GLU A 172 20.76 10.23 28.43
N MET A 173 19.94 10.95 27.65
CA MET A 173 18.51 11.05 27.92
C MET A 173 17.83 9.68 27.88
N ILE A 174 18.15 8.85 26.89
CA ILE A 174 17.67 7.47 26.77
C ILE A 174 18.06 6.66 28.00
N ASN A 175 19.34 6.68 28.36
CA ASN A 175 19.86 5.93 29.50
C ASN A 175 19.22 6.37 30.81
N ALA A 176 18.97 7.68 30.99
CA ALA A 176 18.34 8.23 32.19
C ALA A 176 16.82 7.93 32.29
N ILE A 177 16.12 7.79 31.16
CA ILE A 177 14.68 7.46 31.11
C ILE A 177 14.44 5.96 31.24
N ARG A 178 15.43 5.12 30.91
CA ARG A 178 15.32 3.65 30.96
C ARG A 178 14.96 3.14 32.35
N ASP A 179 15.31 3.88 33.40
CA ASP A 179 14.98 3.56 34.79
C ASP A 179 13.54 3.95 35.23
N ASP A 180 12.78 4.70 34.41
CA ASP A 180 11.45 5.27 34.74
C ASP A 180 10.29 4.68 33.89
N GLY A 181 10.47 3.50 33.28
CA GLY A 181 9.35 2.67 32.77
C GLY A 181 8.86 2.94 31.33
N GLY A 182 9.71 3.43 30.42
CA GLY A 182 9.54 3.34 28.95
C GLY A 182 8.45 4.19 28.28
N LYS A 183 7.35 4.54 28.96
CA LYS A 183 6.20 5.23 28.33
C LYS A 183 6.48 6.68 27.89
N ARG A 184 7.47 7.36 28.47
CA ARG A 184 7.83 8.76 28.12
C ARG A 184 8.77 8.85 26.91
N TYR A 185 9.36 7.73 26.50
CA TYR A 185 10.31 7.63 25.41
C TYR A 185 9.66 7.76 24.01
N TYR A 186 8.39 7.36 23.91
CA TYR A 186 7.59 7.38 22.68
C TYR A 186 7.55 8.76 22.01
N PHE A 187 7.49 9.85 22.78
CA PHE A 187 7.36 11.19 22.22
C PHE A 187 8.69 11.74 21.70
N GLY A 188 9.83 11.51 22.35
CA GLY A 188 11.12 12.06 21.90
C GLY A 188 11.58 11.51 20.55
N MET A 189 11.30 10.23 20.28
CA MET A 189 11.77 9.52 19.09
C MET A 189 11.01 9.84 17.81
N VAL A 190 9.74 10.23 17.91
CA VAL A 190 8.93 10.69 16.76
C VAL A 190 9.54 11.95 16.13
N TYR A 191 10.37 12.70 16.86
CA TYR A 191 10.94 13.98 16.41
C TYR A 191 12.40 13.87 15.94
N VAL A 192 13.07 12.75 16.24
CA VAL A 192 14.39 12.41 15.71
C VAL A 192 14.40 12.44 14.17
N LYS A 193 13.26 12.16 13.52
CA LYS A 193 13.06 12.27 12.07
C LYS A 193 13.28 13.66 11.47
N TYR A 194 13.19 14.72 12.28
CA TYR A 194 13.36 16.09 11.82
C TYR A 194 14.80 16.61 12.00
N ILE A 195 15.61 15.89 12.80
CA ILE A 195 17.02 16.21 13.06
C ILE A 195 17.94 15.42 12.13
N ILE A 196 17.53 14.19 11.80
CA ILE A 196 18.33 13.25 11.04
C ILE A 196 18.13 13.47 9.53
N ASP A 197 19.23 13.76 8.83
CA ASP A 197 19.29 13.54 7.39
C ASP A 197 19.87 12.16 7.11
N LEU A 198 19.01 11.18 6.78
CA LEU A 198 19.47 9.83 6.40
C LEU A 198 20.24 9.80 5.08
N SER A 199 20.20 10.87 4.29
CA SER A 199 21.01 11.03 3.08
C SER A 199 22.47 11.37 3.40
N ASP A 200 22.75 11.88 4.62
CA ASP A 200 24.11 12.11 5.11
C ASP A 200 24.64 10.86 5.81
N VAL A 201 25.50 10.13 5.09
CA VAL A 201 26.19 8.93 5.56
C VAL A 201 26.94 9.17 6.89
N SER A 202 27.42 10.39 7.13
CA SER A 202 28.18 10.72 8.34
C SER A 202 27.31 10.75 9.60
N MET A 203 25.99 10.85 9.47
CA MET A 203 25.08 10.84 10.62
C MET A 203 24.82 9.43 11.17
N TRP A 204 24.91 8.40 10.33
CA TRP A 204 24.54 7.01 10.66
C TRP A 204 25.19 6.42 11.92
N PRO A 205 26.50 6.62 12.20
CA PRO A 205 27.09 6.17 13.46
C PRO A 205 26.36 6.70 14.70
N GLY A 206 25.89 7.95 14.65
CA GLY A 206 25.11 8.57 15.70
C GLY A 206 23.72 7.94 15.86
N ILE A 207 23.06 7.64 14.75
CA ILE A 207 21.74 6.99 14.71
C ILE A 207 21.83 5.58 15.30
N ILE A 208 22.86 4.83 14.91
CA ILE A 208 23.15 3.49 15.45
C ILE A 208 23.39 3.59 16.95
N LYS A 209 24.14 4.60 17.41
CA LYS A 209 24.40 4.82 18.84
C LYS A 209 23.11 5.13 19.61
N ILE A 210 22.22 5.95 19.06
CA ILE A 210 20.88 6.24 19.62
C ILE A 210 20.04 4.96 19.67
N GLY A 211 19.96 4.18 18.58
CA GLY A 211 19.25 2.91 18.55
C GLY A 211 19.82 1.88 19.53
N LYS A 212 21.14 1.81 19.69
CA LYS A 212 21.78 0.93 20.70
C LYS A 212 21.40 1.32 22.11
N ALA A 213 21.38 2.62 22.43
CA ALA A 213 20.92 3.10 23.72
C ALA A 213 19.44 2.78 23.97
N ALA A 214 18.61 2.92 22.92
CA ALA A 214 17.16 2.70 22.97
C ALA A 214 16.77 1.26 23.33
N GLY A 215 17.62 0.29 23.05
CA GLY A 215 17.35 -1.12 23.35
C GLY A 215 16.03 -1.57 22.70
N ARG A 216 15.11 -2.14 23.50
CA ARG A 216 13.79 -2.62 23.05
C ARG A 216 12.93 -1.55 22.37
N ASP A 217 13.09 -0.30 22.76
CA ASP A 217 12.30 0.80 22.22
C ASP A 217 12.80 1.32 20.85
N THR A 218 13.88 0.73 20.31
CA THR A 218 14.36 0.98 18.93
C THR A 218 13.26 0.76 17.89
N SER A 219 12.27 -0.09 18.18
CA SER A 219 11.08 -0.31 17.35
C SER A 219 10.32 0.97 17.00
N ILE A 220 10.34 1.97 17.86
CA ILE A 220 9.70 3.28 17.66
C ILE A 220 10.46 4.08 16.59
N LEU A 221 11.80 3.99 16.56
CA LEU A 221 12.63 4.58 15.50
C LEU A 221 12.27 3.98 14.14
N PHE A 222 12.00 2.67 14.09
CA PHE A 222 11.59 2.00 12.86
C PHE A 222 10.17 2.34 12.42
N ASN A 223 9.23 2.45 13.36
CA ASN A 223 7.82 2.69 13.04
C ASN A 223 7.58 4.12 12.54
N TYR A 224 8.17 5.10 13.22
CA TYR A 224 7.89 6.52 12.97
C TYR A 224 9.05 7.29 12.34
N GLY A 225 10.29 6.82 12.48
CA GLY A 225 11.46 7.47 11.89
C GLY A 225 11.62 7.15 10.41
N LEU A 226 11.74 5.85 10.07
CA LEU A 226 12.06 5.42 8.71
C LEU A 226 10.99 5.76 7.66
N SER A 227 9.71 5.62 8.01
CA SER A 227 8.59 5.90 7.09
C SER A 227 8.57 7.34 6.61
N THR A 228 9.06 8.27 7.43
CA THR A 228 9.05 9.71 7.15
C THR A 228 10.21 10.22 6.30
N VAL A 229 11.19 9.37 6.01
CA VAL A 229 12.41 9.70 5.25
C VAL A 229 12.59 8.83 3.99
N ASN A 230 11.56 8.04 3.63
CA ASN A 230 11.48 7.18 2.43
C ASN A 230 11.84 7.91 1.11
N GLY A 231 11.70 9.24 1.06
CA GLY A 231 12.05 10.06 -0.11
C GLY A 231 13.44 10.71 -0.10
N LYS A 232 14.20 10.61 1.01
CA LYS A 232 15.47 11.35 1.19
C LYS A 232 16.72 10.45 1.15
N ILE A 233 16.58 9.14 1.30
CA ILE A 233 17.72 8.21 1.22
C ILE A 233 18.23 8.19 -0.23
N ASN A 234 19.49 8.58 -0.45
CA ASN A 234 20.14 8.54 -1.76
C ASN A 234 20.97 7.24 -1.92
N GLU A 235 21.53 6.99 -3.10
CA GLU A 235 22.32 5.78 -3.43
C GLU A 235 23.65 5.69 -2.66
N ILE A 236 24.13 6.80 -2.08
CA ILE A 236 25.44 6.88 -1.47
C ILE A 236 25.32 6.44 -0.01
N GLY A 237 25.91 5.29 0.31
CA GLY A 237 26.05 4.80 1.69
C GLY A 237 25.16 3.64 2.08
N TRP A 238 24.59 2.90 1.12
CA TRP A 238 23.74 1.75 1.40
C TRP A 238 24.38 0.70 2.33
N ASP A 239 25.68 0.44 2.21
CA ASP A 239 26.41 -0.43 3.14
C ASP A 239 26.32 0.04 4.60
N ASN A 240 26.37 1.35 4.83
CA ASN A 240 26.24 1.94 6.17
C ASN A 240 24.79 1.89 6.66
N ILE A 241 23.82 2.00 5.74
CA ILE A 241 22.40 1.82 6.03
C ILE A 241 22.17 0.38 6.47
N VAL A 242 22.54 -0.61 5.64
CA VAL A 242 22.38 -2.04 5.94
C VAL A 242 23.07 -2.41 7.25
N LYS A 243 24.34 -2.02 7.41
CA LYS A 243 25.09 -2.25 8.66
C LYS A 243 24.43 -1.57 9.85
N GLY A 244 23.91 -0.36 9.67
CA GLY A 244 23.19 0.35 10.72
C GLY A 244 21.88 -0.32 11.10
N PHE A 245 21.12 -0.80 10.12
CA PHE A 245 19.90 -1.58 10.32
C PHE A 245 20.17 -2.90 11.05
N VAL A 246 21.25 -3.62 10.69
CA VAL A 246 21.71 -4.83 11.39
C VAL A 246 22.02 -4.52 12.86
N GLU A 247 22.77 -3.46 13.13
CA GLU A 247 23.15 -3.08 14.48
C GLU A 247 21.96 -2.61 15.33
N MET A 248 21.02 -1.87 14.74
CA MET A 248 19.77 -1.48 15.42
C MET A 248 18.84 -2.68 15.64
N ALA A 249 18.79 -3.63 14.71
CA ALA A 249 18.03 -4.88 14.88
C ALA A 249 18.59 -5.75 16.01
N LYS A 250 19.93 -5.80 16.15
CA LYS A 250 20.60 -6.45 17.29
C LYS A 250 20.25 -5.77 18.61
N ALA A 251 20.20 -4.43 18.63
CA ALA A 251 19.84 -3.66 19.82
C ALA A 251 18.36 -3.78 20.23
N ALA A 252 17.45 -3.99 19.27
CA ALA A 252 16.00 -4.01 19.47
C ALA A 252 15.46 -5.14 20.38
N GLY A 253 16.29 -6.06 20.88
CA GLY A 253 15.85 -7.07 21.85
C GLY A 253 14.68 -7.89 21.31
N ASP A 254 13.59 -8.11 22.04
CA ASP A 254 12.44 -8.90 21.55
C ASP A 254 11.45 -8.11 20.65
N ASP A 255 11.75 -6.83 20.37
CA ASP A 255 10.89 -5.93 19.58
C ASP A 255 11.35 -5.78 18.12
N LYS A 256 12.24 -6.68 17.69
CA LYS A 256 12.76 -6.80 16.32
C LYS A 256 11.64 -6.96 15.29
N LYS A 257 10.51 -7.60 15.62
CA LYS A 257 9.34 -7.72 14.73
C LYS A 257 8.88 -6.40 14.11
N TYR A 258 9.04 -5.29 14.82
CA TYR A 258 8.62 -3.97 14.33
C TYR A 258 9.52 -3.41 13.24
N LEU A 259 10.79 -3.83 13.19
CA LEU A 259 11.66 -3.55 12.05
C LEU A 259 11.05 -4.13 10.76
N PHE A 260 10.57 -5.36 10.83
CA PHE A 260 10.01 -6.03 9.67
C PHE A 260 8.59 -5.54 9.34
N LYS A 261 7.80 -5.22 10.36
CA LYS A 261 6.44 -4.73 10.18
C LYS A 261 6.38 -3.31 9.63
N TYR A 262 7.33 -2.45 10.01
CA TYR A 262 7.27 -1.02 9.71
C TYR A 262 8.51 -0.47 8.99
N GLY A 263 9.71 -0.90 9.39
CA GLY A 263 10.95 -0.44 8.75
C GLY A 263 11.12 -0.92 7.31
N LEU A 264 10.76 -2.18 7.03
CA LEU A 264 10.83 -2.76 5.69
C LEU A 264 9.85 -2.13 4.70
N PRO A 265 8.54 -2.03 5.02
CA PRO A 265 7.61 -1.28 4.17
C PRO A 265 8.01 0.17 3.95
N ALA A 266 8.65 0.80 4.93
CA ALA A 266 9.11 2.18 4.86
C ALA A 266 10.26 2.40 3.85
N VAL A 267 11.06 1.37 3.54
CA VAL A 267 12.14 1.47 2.55
C VAL A 267 11.79 0.78 1.22
N LYS A 268 10.58 0.23 1.07
CA LYS A 268 10.17 -0.59 -0.08
C LYS A 268 10.37 0.12 -1.43
N ASP A 269 10.12 1.43 -1.48
CA ASP A 269 10.17 2.18 -2.73
C ASP A 269 11.60 2.54 -3.12
N LEU A 270 12.51 2.63 -2.14
CA LEU A 270 13.95 2.71 -2.38
C LEU A 270 14.47 1.43 -3.04
N ILE A 271 14.10 0.28 -2.49
CA ILE A 271 14.49 -1.03 -3.02
C ILE A 271 13.95 -1.21 -4.45
N LYS A 272 12.73 -0.73 -4.74
CA LYS A 272 12.17 -0.74 -6.10
C LYS A 272 12.95 0.14 -7.10
N LYS A 273 13.53 1.25 -6.64
CA LYS A 273 14.22 2.24 -7.50
C LYS A 273 15.63 1.79 -7.89
N ASN A 274 16.26 0.90 -7.12
CA ASN A 274 17.62 0.42 -7.40
C ASN A 274 17.74 -1.12 -7.36
N PRO A 275 17.47 -1.81 -8.49
CA PRO A 275 17.59 -3.27 -8.56
C PRO A 275 19.03 -3.77 -8.40
N ARG A 276 20.05 -2.94 -8.72
CA ARG A 276 21.47 -3.35 -8.73
C ARG A 276 22.02 -3.69 -7.34
N ILE A 277 21.49 -3.07 -6.28
CA ILE A 277 21.88 -3.30 -4.88
C ILE A 277 21.10 -4.46 -4.25
N TRP A 278 20.17 -5.09 -4.98
CA TRP A 278 19.36 -6.20 -4.47
C TRP A 278 20.15 -7.36 -3.85
N PRO A 279 21.30 -7.79 -4.40
CA PRO A 279 22.13 -8.82 -3.76
C PRO A 279 22.59 -8.42 -2.35
N GLU A 280 23.08 -7.19 -2.19
CA GLU A 280 23.58 -6.63 -0.92
C GLU A 280 22.45 -6.45 0.09
N ILE A 281 21.28 -6.00 -0.38
CA ILE A 281 20.05 -5.90 0.41
C ILE A 281 19.67 -7.24 0.98
N VAL A 282 19.70 -8.27 0.13
CA VAL A 282 19.32 -9.61 0.50
C VAL A 282 20.32 -10.20 1.49
N GLU A 283 21.63 -10.01 1.28
CA GLU A 283 22.65 -10.42 2.24
C GLU A 283 22.53 -9.69 3.58
N GLY A 284 22.24 -8.39 3.55
CA GLY A 284 21.88 -7.60 4.71
C GLY A 284 20.65 -8.14 5.44
N PHE A 285 19.58 -8.51 4.72
CA PHE A 285 18.41 -9.14 5.34
C PHE A 285 18.72 -10.51 5.92
N VAL A 286 19.59 -11.31 5.29
CA VAL A 286 20.05 -12.58 5.87
C VAL A 286 20.76 -12.31 7.19
N GLU A 287 21.62 -11.29 7.24
CA GLU A 287 22.35 -10.91 8.44
C GLU A 287 21.42 -10.39 9.55
N ILE A 288 20.45 -9.52 9.20
CA ILE A 288 19.39 -9.07 10.12
C ILE A 288 18.62 -10.29 10.64
N ILE A 289 18.14 -11.17 9.78
CA ILE A 289 17.35 -12.34 10.18
C ILE A 289 18.15 -13.31 11.06
N ASN A 290 19.46 -13.44 10.81
CA ASN A 290 20.35 -14.26 11.63
C ASN A 290 20.65 -13.62 13.00
N ALA A 291 20.72 -12.29 13.07
CA ALA A 291 20.80 -11.55 14.33
C ALA A 291 19.48 -11.59 15.14
N VAL A 292 18.38 -11.91 14.48
CA VAL A 292 17.01 -11.89 15.01
C VAL A 292 16.55 -13.32 15.34
N SER A 293 17.15 -13.95 16.35
CA SER A 293 16.71 -15.27 16.85
C SER A 293 15.26 -15.23 17.36
N GLY A 294 14.39 -16.14 16.90
CA GLY A 294 13.06 -16.38 17.48
C GLY A 294 11.85 -15.69 16.81
N GLU A 295 12.03 -14.59 16.08
CA GLU A 295 10.91 -13.79 15.51
C GLU A 295 10.84 -13.81 13.96
N LYS A 296 11.44 -14.82 13.32
CA LYS A 296 11.47 -14.99 11.85
C LYS A 296 10.08 -14.99 11.20
N ALA A 297 9.04 -15.36 11.94
CA ALA A 297 7.66 -15.41 11.48
C ALA A 297 7.05 -14.01 11.20
N PHE A 298 7.43 -12.98 11.95
CA PHE A 298 6.97 -11.61 11.67
C PHE A 298 7.57 -11.05 10.38
N PHE A 299 8.81 -11.42 10.05
CA PHE A 299 9.39 -11.12 8.75
C PHE A 299 8.65 -11.81 7.61
N LEU A 300 8.31 -13.09 7.75
CA LEU A 300 7.52 -13.80 6.74
C LEU A 300 6.12 -13.18 6.55
N ALA A 301 5.47 -12.77 7.64
CA ALA A 301 4.11 -12.21 7.59
C ALA A 301 4.05 -10.77 7.06
N PHE A 302 5.04 -9.93 7.38
CA PHE A 302 4.99 -8.48 7.09
C PHE A 302 6.12 -7.98 6.18
N GLY A 303 7.30 -8.61 6.24
CA GLY A 303 8.46 -8.25 5.42
C GLY A 303 8.40 -8.82 4.00
N LEU A 304 8.04 -10.10 3.84
CA LEU A 304 7.94 -10.77 2.53
C LEU A 304 6.95 -10.08 1.56
N PRO A 305 5.73 -9.70 1.99
CA PRO A 305 4.79 -8.99 1.12
C PRO A 305 5.30 -7.61 0.68
N ALA A 306 6.16 -6.96 1.47
CA ALA A 306 6.74 -5.67 1.12
C ALA A 306 7.79 -5.78 0.00
N ILE A 307 8.51 -6.91 -0.09
CA ILE A 307 9.57 -7.15 -1.08
C ILE A 307 9.10 -7.90 -2.35
N LYS A 308 7.85 -8.39 -2.40
CA LYS A 308 7.33 -9.17 -3.54
C LYS A 308 7.33 -8.42 -4.88
N TYR A 309 7.22 -7.09 -4.85
CA TYR A 309 7.13 -6.24 -6.06
C TYR A 309 8.49 -5.96 -6.72
N ILE A 310 9.55 -6.55 -6.20
CA ILE A 310 10.95 -6.21 -6.51
C ILE A 310 11.59 -7.29 -7.37
N VAL A 311 11.07 -8.52 -7.30
CA VAL A 311 11.58 -9.66 -8.06
C VAL A 311 11.04 -9.61 -9.49
N LYS A 312 11.83 -9.04 -10.40
CA LYS A 312 11.41 -8.76 -11.79
C LYS A 312 12.19 -9.54 -12.84
N SER A 313 13.37 -10.04 -12.48
CA SER A 313 14.23 -10.82 -13.35
C SER A 313 14.52 -12.21 -12.76
N GLU A 314 15.02 -13.10 -13.60
CA GLU A 314 15.48 -14.43 -13.18
C GLU A 314 16.61 -14.35 -12.12
N GLU A 315 17.47 -13.33 -12.22
CA GLU A 315 18.56 -13.13 -11.29
C GLU A 315 18.06 -12.65 -9.92
N ASP A 316 17.08 -11.74 -9.89
CA ASP A 316 16.38 -11.34 -8.66
C ASP A 316 15.75 -12.54 -7.97
N TRP A 317 15.20 -13.48 -8.77
CA TRP A 317 14.61 -14.72 -8.28
C TRP A 317 15.65 -15.67 -7.69
N LYS A 318 16.80 -15.85 -8.33
CA LYS A 318 17.89 -16.69 -7.78
C LYS A 318 18.38 -16.16 -6.43
N ILE A 319 18.51 -14.84 -6.31
CA ILE A 319 18.88 -14.16 -5.07
C ILE A 319 17.79 -14.33 -4.01
N TYR A 320 16.51 -14.12 -4.37
CA TYR A 320 15.36 -14.34 -3.49
C TYR A 320 15.25 -15.79 -3.01
N ILE A 321 15.60 -16.76 -3.85
CA ILE A 321 15.60 -18.18 -3.48
C ILE A 321 16.78 -18.51 -2.56
N LYS A 322 17.97 -17.97 -2.81
CA LYS A 322 19.14 -18.07 -1.90
C LYS A 322 18.78 -17.52 -0.52
N PHE A 323 18.04 -16.42 -0.48
CA PHE A 323 17.49 -15.79 0.71
C PHE A 323 16.47 -16.67 1.45
N VAL A 324 15.42 -17.15 0.79
CA VAL A 324 14.43 -18.04 1.42
C VAL A 324 15.07 -19.33 1.95
N LYS A 325 16.09 -19.86 1.25
CA LYS A 325 16.86 -21.03 1.69
C LYS A 325 17.68 -20.76 2.96
N SER A 326 18.23 -19.56 3.14
CA SER A 326 18.99 -19.21 4.35
C SER A 326 18.08 -19.12 5.59
N ILE A 327 16.82 -18.71 5.41
CA ILE A 327 15.80 -18.67 6.47
C ILE A 327 15.34 -20.09 6.83
N ALA A 328 15.11 -20.94 5.84
CA ALA A 328 14.53 -22.28 5.99
C ALA A 328 15.48 -23.31 6.63
N SER A 329 16.79 -23.03 6.72
CA SER A 329 17.79 -23.96 7.25
C SER A 329 17.80 -24.07 8.80
N ASN A 330 17.01 -23.27 9.51
CA ASN A 330 17.04 -23.19 10.98
C ASN A 330 15.75 -23.80 11.60
N ARG A 331 15.86 -25.03 12.14
CA ARG A 331 14.77 -25.98 12.45
C ARG A 331 13.81 -25.64 13.61
N GLN A 332 13.80 -24.44 14.22
CA GLN A 332 13.00 -24.18 15.43
C GLN A 332 11.78 -23.25 15.26
N LYS A 333 10.61 -23.84 15.59
CA LYS A 333 9.28 -23.31 15.97
C LYS A 333 8.35 -22.75 14.87
N LEU A 334 7.43 -23.62 14.46
CA LEU A 334 6.32 -23.47 13.51
C LEU A 334 4.98 -23.03 14.16
N SER A 335 4.95 -22.64 15.43
CA SER A 335 3.71 -22.31 16.18
C SER A 335 3.10 -20.93 15.85
N ILE A 336 3.60 -20.20 14.86
CA ILE A 336 3.25 -18.79 14.63
C ILE A 336 2.27 -18.62 13.43
N PHE A 337 1.89 -19.70 12.75
CA PHE A 337 0.95 -19.67 11.62
C PHE A 337 -0.55 -19.69 12.02
N GLU A 338 -0.87 -19.67 13.31
CA GLU A 338 -2.24 -19.73 13.86
C GLU A 338 -3.12 -18.48 13.55
N SER A 339 -2.57 -17.40 12.99
CA SER A 339 -3.29 -16.12 12.77
C SER A 339 -3.68 -15.81 11.32
N MET A 340 -3.57 -16.77 10.39
CA MET A 340 -3.79 -16.56 8.95
C MET A 340 -5.27 -16.42 8.50
N SER A 341 -6.25 -16.59 9.39
CA SER A 341 -7.68 -16.40 9.11
C SER A 341 -8.09 -14.95 8.79
N LYS A 342 -7.16 -13.99 8.89
CA LYS A 342 -7.40 -12.55 8.66
C LYS A 342 -6.81 -12.01 7.35
N ILE A 343 -6.32 -12.89 6.45
CA ILE A 343 -5.69 -12.46 5.20
C ILE A 343 -6.76 -12.10 4.15
N PRO A 344 -6.74 -10.89 3.55
CA PRO A 344 -7.68 -10.48 2.52
C PRO A 344 -7.62 -11.37 1.26
N ARG A 345 -8.78 -11.66 0.64
CA ARG A 345 -8.91 -12.51 -0.57
C ARG A 345 -8.01 -12.07 -1.75
N SER A 346 -7.71 -10.78 -1.88
CA SER A 346 -6.80 -10.25 -2.89
C SER A 346 -5.35 -10.75 -2.74
N VAL A 347 -4.93 -11.08 -1.52
CA VAL A 347 -3.62 -11.68 -1.23
C VAL A 347 -3.60 -13.17 -1.59
N LEU A 348 -4.72 -13.87 -1.42
CA LEU A 348 -4.89 -15.26 -1.88
C LEU A 348 -4.92 -15.35 -3.41
N ARG A 349 -5.55 -14.40 -4.10
CA ARG A 349 -5.54 -14.30 -5.57
C ARG A 349 -4.11 -14.08 -6.09
N ALA A 350 -3.40 -13.11 -5.54
CA ALA A 350 -1.98 -12.88 -5.86
C ALA A 350 -1.07 -14.07 -5.53
N PHE A 351 -1.44 -14.88 -4.53
CA PHE A 351 -0.73 -16.12 -4.20
C PHE A 351 -1.02 -17.23 -5.22
N SER A 352 -2.24 -17.31 -5.75
CA SER A 352 -2.61 -18.22 -6.84
C SER A 352 -1.90 -17.87 -8.15
N ASP A 353 -1.86 -16.58 -8.52
CA ASP A 353 -1.15 -16.12 -9.71
C ASP A 353 0.37 -16.35 -9.57
N PHE A 354 0.90 -16.16 -8.35
CA PHE A 354 2.28 -16.52 -7.99
C PHE A 354 2.56 -18.02 -8.14
N ILE A 355 1.63 -18.90 -7.75
CA ILE A 355 1.75 -20.35 -7.94
C ILE A 355 1.82 -20.69 -9.42
N LEU A 356 0.94 -20.11 -10.25
CA LEU A 356 0.85 -20.37 -11.68
C LEU A 356 2.09 -19.86 -12.45
N ILE A 357 2.59 -18.66 -12.14
CA ILE A 357 3.79 -18.08 -12.78
C ILE A 357 5.06 -18.90 -12.42
N VAL A 358 5.16 -19.38 -11.18
CA VAL A 358 6.30 -20.21 -10.76
C VAL A 358 6.22 -21.62 -11.38
N MET A 359 5.02 -22.15 -11.57
CA MET A 359 4.77 -23.42 -12.26
C MET A 359 5.18 -23.37 -13.74
N ASP A 360 4.92 -22.25 -14.42
CA ASP A 360 5.28 -22.05 -15.83
C ASP A 360 6.79 -21.89 -16.03
N LYS A 361 7.45 -21.05 -15.21
CA LYS A 361 8.84 -20.65 -15.47
C LYS A 361 9.90 -21.55 -14.86
N GLN A 362 9.67 -22.13 -13.68
CA GLN A 362 10.67 -23.00 -13.01
C GLN A 362 10.01 -24.12 -12.17
N PRO A 363 9.69 -25.26 -12.80
CA PRO A 363 9.02 -26.43 -12.17
C PRO A 363 9.71 -26.98 -10.91
N SER A 364 11.03 -26.79 -10.76
CA SER A 364 11.79 -27.21 -9.58
C SER A 364 11.46 -26.39 -8.32
N HIS A 365 10.91 -25.18 -8.47
CA HIS A 365 10.46 -24.33 -7.36
C HIS A 365 9.07 -24.67 -6.83
N MET A 366 8.33 -25.51 -7.56
CA MET A 366 7.07 -26.09 -7.12
C MET A 366 7.21 -26.69 -5.72
N ILE A 367 8.27 -27.47 -5.45
CA ILE A 367 8.50 -28.11 -4.15
C ILE A 367 8.48 -27.12 -2.99
N ASN A 368 8.98 -25.88 -3.16
CA ASN A 368 9.02 -24.84 -2.12
C ASN A 368 7.64 -24.19 -1.90
N ILE A 369 6.89 -23.97 -2.98
CA ILE A 369 5.52 -23.46 -2.96
C ILE A 369 4.56 -24.47 -2.33
N LEU A 370 4.74 -25.74 -2.69
CA LEU A 370 4.03 -26.84 -2.07
C LEU A 370 4.29 -26.83 -0.53
N LYS A 371 5.53 -26.60 -0.04
CA LYS A 371 5.77 -26.47 1.43
C LYS A 371 4.92 -25.40 2.10
N TYR A 372 4.57 -24.31 1.41
CA TYR A 372 3.70 -23.26 1.93
C TYR A 372 2.23 -23.67 1.97
N ILE A 373 1.75 -24.35 0.93
CA ILE A 373 0.36 -24.84 0.82
C ILE A 373 0.06 -25.94 1.86
N ARG A 374 1.07 -26.73 2.24
CA ARG A 374 1.03 -27.69 3.36
C ARG A 374 0.63 -27.04 4.69
N THR A 375 1.10 -25.82 4.93
CA THR A 375 0.91 -25.08 6.19
C THR A 375 -0.49 -24.45 6.23
N LEU A 376 -1.00 -24.02 5.08
CA LEU A 376 -2.35 -23.44 4.92
C LEU A 376 -3.48 -24.44 5.13
N THR A 377 -3.22 -25.75 4.97
CA THR A 377 -4.23 -26.82 4.98
C THR A 377 -4.29 -27.62 6.28
N LEU A 378 -3.56 -27.20 7.32
CA LEU A 378 -3.55 -27.84 8.64
C LEU A 378 -4.61 -27.27 9.61
N TYR A 379 -5.32 -26.20 9.24
CA TYR A 379 -6.24 -25.49 10.14
C TYR A 379 -7.55 -25.13 9.41
N GLU A 380 -8.67 -25.74 9.84
CA GLU A 380 -10.11 -25.54 9.53
C GLU A 380 -10.84 -26.33 8.41
N SER A 381 -12.16 -26.43 8.60
CA SER A 381 -13.14 -27.48 8.21
C SER A 381 -13.89 -27.26 6.89
N SER A 382 -13.58 -26.22 6.12
CA SER A 382 -14.23 -25.91 4.83
C SER A 382 -13.27 -25.99 3.63
N VAL A 383 -12.09 -26.58 3.83
CA VAL A 383 -11.14 -26.86 2.76
C VAL A 383 -11.72 -27.99 1.91
N SER A 384 -12.02 -27.72 0.64
CA SER A 384 -12.57 -28.73 -0.27
C SER A 384 -11.65 -29.96 -0.31
N ALA A 385 -12.23 -31.15 -0.50
CA ALA A 385 -11.50 -32.42 -0.47
C ALA A 385 -10.29 -32.39 -1.44
N GLU A 386 -10.39 -31.63 -2.52
CA GLU A 386 -9.38 -31.40 -3.55
C GLU A 386 -8.18 -30.61 -3.02
N ILE A 387 -8.40 -29.58 -2.19
CA ILE A 387 -7.30 -28.81 -1.57
C ILE A 387 -6.59 -29.64 -0.49
N LEU A 388 -7.32 -30.47 0.27
CA LEU A 388 -6.73 -31.44 1.20
C LEU A 388 -5.92 -32.50 0.47
N GLN A 389 -6.39 -32.96 -0.69
CA GLN A 389 -5.69 -33.91 -1.55
C GLN A 389 -4.43 -33.26 -2.14
N PHE A 390 -4.52 -32.01 -2.58
CA PHE A 390 -3.40 -31.21 -3.05
C PHE A 390 -2.35 -31.03 -1.95
N ALA A 391 -2.75 -30.75 -0.71
CA ALA A 391 -1.86 -30.69 0.44
C ALA A 391 -1.14 -32.02 0.75
N LYS A 392 -1.77 -33.17 0.47
CA LYS A 392 -1.12 -34.47 0.58
C LYS A 392 -0.07 -34.67 -0.52
N ILE A 393 -0.40 -34.33 -1.77
CA ILE A 393 0.51 -34.35 -2.94
C ILE A 393 1.73 -33.47 -2.66
N VAL A 394 1.47 -32.24 -2.24
CA VAL A 394 2.43 -31.26 -1.74
C VAL A 394 3.38 -31.83 -0.67
N ARG A 395 2.83 -32.51 0.35
CA ARG A 395 3.60 -33.09 1.47
C ARG A 395 4.57 -34.15 0.99
N THR A 396 4.14 -34.93 0.01
CA THR A 396 4.93 -36.00 -0.61
C THR A 396 6.18 -35.48 -1.32
N PHE A 397 6.17 -34.27 -1.87
CA PHE A 397 7.34 -33.70 -2.58
C PHE A 397 8.22 -32.79 -1.74
N ASN A 398 7.82 -32.47 -0.51
CA ASN A 398 8.61 -31.69 0.45
C ASN A 398 9.70 -32.52 1.17
N LEU A 399 10.28 -33.50 0.49
CA LEU A 399 11.28 -34.38 1.10
C LEU A 399 12.65 -33.71 1.06
N ASN A 400 13.31 -33.64 2.22
CA ASN A 400 14.69 -33.24 2.27
C ASN A 400 15.55 -34.40 1.71
N PRO A 401 16.30 -34.22 0.61
CA PRO A 401 17.15 -35.30 0.07
C PRO A 401 18.25 -35.77 1.03
N ARG A 402 18.46 -35.05 2.15
CA ARG A 402 19.34 -35.46 3.26
C ARG A 402 18.73 -36.54 4.16
N GLU A 403 17.41 -36.69 4.20
CA GLU A 403 16.76 -37.75 4.97
C GLU A 403 16.58 -38.97 4.08
N TYR A 404 16.94 -40.16 4.58
CA TYR A 404 16.63 -41.40 3.87
C TYR A 404 15.11 -41.52 3.76
N PRO A 405 14.55 -41.60 2.54
CA PRO A 405 13.12 -41.69 2.39
C PRO A 405 12.68 -43.03 2.95
N SER A 406 11.88 -42.99 4.01
CA SER A 406 11.20 -44.18 4.53
C SER A 406 10.36 -44.85 3.44
N GLU A 407 10.09 -46.15 3.56
CA GLU A 407 9.17 -46.85 2.65
C GLU A 407 7.80 -46.16 2.53
N LYS A 408 7.33 -45.53 3.62
CA LYS A 408 6.12 -44.69 3.62
C LYS A 408 6.20 -43.52 2.64
N ILE A 409 7.38 -42.91 2.50
CA ILE A 409 7.62 -41.79 1.59
C ILE A 409 7.61 -42.26 0.14
N LYS A 410 8.31 -43.37 -0.17
CA LYS A 410 8.29 -43.99 -1.50
C LYS A 410 6.86 -44.33 -1.92
N GLN A 411 6.11 -44.96 -1.02
CA GLN A 411 4.71 -45.29 -1.24
C GLN A 411 3.85 -44.05 -1.47
N ASN A 412 4.10 -42.95 -0.76
CA ASN A 412 3.39 -41.70 -0.97
C ASN A 412 3.67 -41.11 -2.37
N ILE A 413 4.93 -41.12 -2.84
CA ILE A 413 5.28 -40.65 -4.19
C ILE A 413 4.54 -41.47 -5.24
N ARG A 414 4.56 -42.80 -5.09
CA ARG A 414 3.86 -43.75 -5.96
C ARG A 414 2.35 -43.51 -5.97
N ASN A 415 1.72 -43.45 -4.80
CA ASN A 415 0.29 -43.20 -4.65
C ASN A 415 -0.12 -41.85 -5.23
N THR A 416 0.74 -40.83 -5.06
CA THR A 416 0.54 -39.50 -5.62
C THR A 416 0.56 -39.53 -7.14
N TYR A 417 1.54 -40.21 -7.74
CA TYR A 417 1.61 -40.39 -9.20
C TYR A 417 0.39 -41.14 -9.71
N ILE A 418 0.03 -42.27 -9.09
CA ILE A 418 -1.13 -43.08 -9.48
C ILE A 418 -2.39 -42.23 -9.47
N PHE A 419 -2.64 -41.54 -8.35
CA PHE A 419 -3.78 -40.65 -8.20
C PHE A 419 -3.81 -39.61 -9.33
N LEU A 420 -2.72 -38.86 -9.51
CA LEU A 420 -2.65 -37.80 -10.52
C LEU A 420 -2.84 -38.36 -11.94
N ALA A 421 -2.16 -39.46 -12.29
CA ALA A 421 -2.27 -40.08 -13.60
C ALA A 421 -3.67 -40.63 -13.89
N GLN A 422 -4.37 -41.13 -12.87
CA GLN A 422 -5.77 -41.54 -12.97
C GLN A 422 -6.69 -40.33 -13.19
N GLN A 423 -6.50 -39.25 -12.43
CA GLN A 423 -7.31 -38.04 -12.54
C GLN A 423 -7.10 -37.31 -13.87
N THR A 424 -5.90 -37.37 -14.44
CA THR A 424 -5.58 -36.75 -15.74
C THR A 424 -5.75 -37.71 -16.93
N MET A 425 -6.36 -38.88 -16.73
CA MET A 425 -6.67 -39.87 -17.77
C MET A 425 -5.47 -40.26 -18.67
N LYS A 426 -4.25 -40.28 -18.15
CA LYS A 426 -3.07 -40.64 -18.95
C LYS A 426 -3.14 -42.09 -19.41
N LYS A 427 -2.88 -42.34 -20.70
CA LYS A 427 -2.66 -43.69 -21.23
C LYS A 427 -1.33 -44.25 -20.70
N ASN A 428 -1.20 -45.57 -20.61
CA ASN A 428 0.03 -46.29 -20.20
C ASN A 428 0.50 -46.02 -18.76
N ILE A 429 -0.44 -45.82 -17.82
CA ILE A 429 -0.14 -45.62 -16.39
C ILE A 429 0.82 -46.72 -15.88
N GLU A 430 0.59 -47.98 -16.22
CA GLU A 430 1.41 -49.11 -15.78
C GLU A 430 2.88 -49.01 -16.21
N LYS A 431 3.14 -48.68 -17.49
CA LYS A 431 4.51 -48.53 -18.02
C LYS A 431 5.25 -47.40 -17.31
N ASN A 432 4.57 -46.29 -17.04
CA ASN A 432 5.16 -45.15 -16.36
C ASN A 432 5.35 -45.41 -14.86
N ILE A 433 4.45 -46.16 -14.21
CA ILE A 433 4.64 -46.63 -12.84
C ILE A 433 5.88 -47.50 -12.74
N ILE A 434 6.10 -48.45 -13.67
CA ILE A 434 7.31 -49.29 -13.64
C ILE A 434 8.59 -48.45 -13.81
N ALA A 435 8.56 -47.41 -14.65
CA ALA A 435 9.68 -46.48 -14.76
C ALA A 435 9.88 -45.64 -13.50
N LEU A 436 8.79 -45.16 -12.90
CA LEU A 436 8.79 -44.39 -11.67
C LEU A 436 9.25 -45.23 -10.48
N ASP A 437 8.77 -46.46 -10.32
CA ASP A 437 9.15 -47.38 -9.24
C ASP A 437 10.66 -47.66 -9.28
N ARG A 438 11.23 -47.85 -10.49
CA ARG A 438 12.69 -47.96 -10.67
C ARG A 438 13.46 -46.71 -10.24
N ASP A 439 12.90 -45.51 -10.42
CA ASP A 439 13.53 -44.29 -9.95
C ASP A 439 13.27 -44.05 -8.45
N ILE A 440 12.10 -44.39 -7.92
CA ILE A 440 11.77 -44.35 -6.49
C ILE A 440 12.74 -45.23 -5.69
N GLU A 441 13.09 -46.43 -6.18
CA GLU A 441 14.06 -47.30 -5.51
C GLU A 441 15.47 -46.68 -5.41
N LYS A 442 15.87 -45.85 -6.39
CA LYS A 442 17.14 -45.13 -6.34
C LYS A 442 17.16 -44.07 -5.23
N LEU A 443 16.01 -43.70 -4.66
CA LEU A 443 15.97 -42.81 -3.50
C LEU A 443 16.54 -43.46 -2.23
N SER A 444 16.65 -44.79 -2.17
CA SER A 444 17.37 -45.50 -1.10
C SER A 444 18.89 -45.47 -1.25
N ASN A 445 19.42 -44.91 -2.35
CA ASN A 445 20.87 -44.85 -2.56
C ASN A 445 21.54 -44.01 -1.46
N PRO A 446 22.65 -44.48 -0.86
CA PRO A 446 23.33 -43.73 0.19
C PRO A 446 23.94 -42.40 -0.27
N ASN A 447 24.25 -42.26 -1.57
CA ASN A 447 24.79 -41.05 -2.15
C ASN A 447 23.71 -39.97 -2.34
N ILE A 448 23.91 -38.83 -1.67
CA ILE A 448 22.97 -37.70 -1.68
C ILE A 448 22.79 -37.06 -3.05
N GLU A 449 23.82 -37.03 -3.90
CA GLU A 449 23.73 -36.43 -5.24
C GLU A 449 22.88 -37.31 -6.17
N ILE A 450 22.99 -38.64 -6.04
CA ILE A 450 22.12 -39.59 -6.75
C ILE A 450 20.66 -39.40 -6.30
N ARG A 451 20.40 -39.24 -5.00
CA ARG A 451 19.05 -38.97 -4.49
C ARG A 451 18.49 -37.64 -5.01
N ARG A 452 19.29 -36.58 -5.01
CA ARG A 452 18.88 -35.26 -5.53
C ARG A 452 18.51 -35.34 -7.01
N ALA A 453 19.39 -35.90 -7.83
CA ALA A 453 19.14 -36.08 -9.27
C ALA A 453 17.89 -36.95 -9.53
N THR A 454 17.68 -37.98 -8.71
CA THR A 454 16.49 -38.84 -8.78
C THR A 454 15.22 -38.08 -8.40
N MET A 455 15.24 -37.27 -7.32
CA MET A 455 14.10 -36.43 -6.94
C MET A 455 13.77 -35.38 -7.99
N ASP A 456 14.78 -34.77 -8.62
CA ASP A 456 14.57 -33.82 -9.72
C ASP A 456 13.92 -34.52 -10.93
N LYS A 457 14.33 -35.75 -11.23
CA LYS A 457 13.73 -36.57 -12.30
C LYS A 457 12.27 -36.92 -11.97
N ILE A 458 11.98 -37.36 -10.75
CA ILE A 458 10.61 -37.66 -10.28
C ILE A 458 9.74 -36.39 -10.32
N SER A 459 10.28 -35.25 -9.89
CA SER A 459 9.59 -33.96 -9.94
C SER A 459 9.21 -33.59 -11.38
N LYS A 460 10.12 -33.74 -12.34
CA LYS A 460 9.83 -33.51 -13.77
C LYS A 460 8.73 -34.43 -14.32
N ILE A 461 8.53 -35.62 -13.76
CA ILE A 461 7.46 -36.53 -14.15
C ILE A 461 6.13 -36.12 -13.53
N ILE A 462 6.13 -35.66 -12.28
CA ILE A 462 4.90 -35.44 -11.50
C ILE A 462 4.36 -34.02 -11.62
N THR A 463 5.22 -33.02 -11.73
CA THR A 463 4.82 -31.61 -11.85
C THR A 463 3.84 -31.36 -13.01
N PRO A 464 4.05 -31.88 -14.24
CA PRO A 464 3.08 -31.71 -15.32
C PRO A 464 1.72 -32.32 -14.98
N LEU A 465 1.68 -33.47 -14.29
CA LEU A 465 0.42 -34.10 -13.87
C LEU A 465 -0.31 -33.29 -12.80
N ILE A 466 0.43 -32.61 -11.91
CA ILE A 466 -0.16 -31.70 -10.93
C ILE A 466 -0.78 -30.49 -11.64
N VAL A 467 -0.07 -29.88 -12.60
CA VAL A 467 -0.57 -28.75 -13.39
C VAL A 467 -1.86 -29.16 -14.11
N GLU A 468 -1.84 -30.30 -14.78
CA GLU A 468 -2.98 -30.87 -15.51
C GLU A 468 -4.15 -31.17 -14.57
N TYR A 469 -3.89 -31.77 -13.39
CA TYR A 469 -4.92 -32.03 -12.38
C TYR A 469 -5.56 -30.74 -11.84
N ILE A 470 -4.76 -29.72 -11.54
CA ILE A 470 -5.27 -28.41 -11.09
C ILE A 470 -6.13 -27.78 -12.19
N GLY A 471 -5.68 -27.87 -13.45
CA GLY A 471 -6.45 -27.46 -14.62
C GLY A 471 -7.81 -28.16 -14.66
N HIS A 472 -7.83 -29.49 -14.55
CA HIS A 472 -9.08 -30.27 -14.52
C HIS A 472 -9.99 -29.90 -13.36
N VAL A 473 -9.48 -29.76 -12.14
CA VAL A 473 -10.30 -29.37 -10.97
C VAL A 473 -10.88 -27.98 -11.16
N THR A 474 -10.08 -27.04 -11.66
CA THR A 474 -10.51 -25.65 -11.89
C THR A 474 -11.59 -25.59 -12.97
N ILE A 475 -11.38 -26.28 -14.10
CA ILE A 475 -12.37 -26.39 -15.18
C ILE A 475 -13.64 -27.06 -14.67
N ASN A 476 -13.55 -28.20 -13.97
CA ASN A 476 -14.73 -28.89 -13.45
C ASN A 476 -15.52 -28.02 -12.47
N LYS A 477 -14.84 -27.26 -11.59
CA LYS A 477 -15.50 -26.36 -10.65
C LYS A 477 -16.15 -25.17 -11.36
N PHE A 478 -15.47 -24.63 -12.38
CA PHE A 478 -16.03 -23.62 -13.24
C PHE A 478 -17.27 -24.15 -13.98
N GLU A 479 -17.20 -25.32 -14.62
CA GLU A 479 -18.31 -25.98 -15.30
C GLU A 479 -19.49 -26.27 -14.36
N GLU A 480 -19.24 -26.68 -13.12
CA GLU A 480 -20.27 -26.88 -12.11
C GLU A 480 -20.96 -25.55 -11.77
N THR A 481 -20.18 -24.50 -11.54
CA THR A 481 -20.70 -23.15 -11.22
C THR A 481 -21.48 -22.58 -12.39
N TRP A 482 -20.93 -22.71 -13.60
CA TRP A 482 -21.57 -22.35 -14.85
C TRP A 482 -22.89 -23.08 -15.04
N ARG A 483 -22.90 -24.41 -14.94
CA ARG A 483 -24.12 -25.22 -15.08
C ARG A 483 -25.15 -24.87 -14.02
N SER A 484 -24.74 -24.60 -12.79
CA SER A 484 -25.63 -24.19 -11.72
C SER A 484 -26.28 -22.83 -11.98
N TYR A 485 -25.56 -21.89 -12.60
CA TYR A 485 -26.05 -20.53 -12.85
C TYR A 485 -26.82 -20.43 -14.18
N VAL A 486 -26.19 -20.86 -15.27
CA VAL A 486 -26.70 -20.77 -16.65
C VAL A 486 -27.74 -21.86 -16.94
N GLY A 487 -27.60 -23.05 -16.36
CA GLY A 487 -28.53 -24.18 -16.55
C GLY A 487 -28.10 -25.19 -17.62
N ILE A 488 -27.09 -24.86 -18.44
CA ILE A 488 -26.52 -25.74 -19.46
C ILE A 488 -25.03 -25.98 -19.22
N GLY A 489 -24.48 -27.04 -19.82
CA GLY A 489 -23.02 -27.26 -19.82
C GLY A 489 -22.32 -26.34 -20.81
N ILE A 490 -21.04 -26.05 -20.56
CA ILE A 490 -20.22 -25.33 -21.54
C ILE A 490 -19.71 -26.29 -22.63
N ASN A 491 -19.65 -25.82 -23.86
CA ASN A 491 -18.93 -26.54 -24.90
C ASN A 491 -17.43 -26.64 -24.52
N LYS A 492 -16.91 -27.87 -24.50
CA LYS A 492 -15.53 -28.16 -24.05
C LYS A 492 -14.46 -27.48 -24.88
N ASP A 493 -14.71 -27.27 -26.17
CA ASP A 493 -13.75 -26.63 -27.07
C ASP A 493 -13.61 -25.13 -26.75
N ILE A 494 -14.68 -24.53 -26.24
CA ILE A 494 -14.74 -23.12 -25.82
C ILE A 494 -14.15 -22.93 -24.42
N GLY A 495 -14.50 -23.85 -23.50
CA GLY A 495 -14.22 -23.70 -22.07
C GLY A 495 -12.74 -23.54 -21.72
N ILE A 496 -11.82 -24.19 -22.45
CA ILE A 496 -10.37 -24.07 -22.16
C ILE A 496 -9.78 -22.80 -22.76
N LYS A 497 -10.16 -22.46 -24.00
CA LYS A 497 -9.57 -21.35 -24.76
C LYS A 497 -9.96 -19.98 -24.18
N TYR A 498 -11.16 -19.88 -23.60
CA TYR A 498 -11.74 -18.64 -23.08
C TYR A 498 -12.01 -18.70 -21.57
N LEU A 499 -11.40 -19.62 -20.83
CA LEU A 499 -11.75 -19.87 -19.43
C LEU A 499 -11.72 -18.60 -18.57
N ASP A 500 -10.69 -17.78 -18.74
CA ASP A 500 -10.53 -16.53 -17.98
C ASP A 500 -11.64 -15.53 -18.32
N ASP A 501 -11.93 -15.34 -19.62
CA ASP A 501 -12.95 -14.41 -20.08
C ASP A 501 -14.36 -14.88 -19.67
N LEU A 502 -14.62 -16.19 -19.74
CA LEU A 502 -15.88 -16.81 -19.31
C LEU A 502 -16.06 -16.76 -17.80
N SER A 503 -14.98 -16.98 -17.04
CA SER A 503 -14.98 -16.84 -15.58
C SER A 503 -15.26 -15.41 -15.15
N PHE A 504 -14.75 -14.44 -15.91
CA PHE A 504 -15.02 -13.03 -15.69
C PHE A 504 -16.48 -12.68 -16.03
N ALA A 505 -16.96 -13.13 -17.18
CA ALA A 505 -18.35 -12.94 -17.60
C ALA A 505 -19.36 -13.54 -16.62
N LEU A 506 -19.07 -14.75 -16.12
CA LEU A 506 -19.88 -15.41 -15.09
C LEU A 506 -19.89 -14.62 -13.77
N GLN A 507 -18.75 -14.06 -13.36
CA GLN A 507 -18.68 -13.21 -12.16
C GLN A 507 -19.54 -11.96 -12.31
N ILE A 508 -19.49 -11.28 -13.45
CA ILE A 508 -20.35 -10.10 -13.72
C ILE A 508 -21.82 -10.49 -13.65
N ALA A 509 -22.22 -11.56 -14.34
CA ALA A 509 -23.60 -12.01 -14.34
C ALA A 509 -24.10 -12.32 -12.92
N MET A 510 -23.32 -13.10 -12.15
CA MET A 510 -23.67 -13.50 -10.78
C MET A 510 -23.77 -12.33 -9.80
N GLN A 511 -22.98 -11.27 -9.98
CA GLN A 511 -23.00 -10.12 -9.09
C GLN A 511 -24.23 -9.21 -9.30
N ASN A 512 -24.77 -9.20 -10.52
CA ASN A 512 -25.83 -8.27 -10.90
C ASN A 512 -27.22 -8.95 -11.02
N ASP A 513 -27.29 -10.28 -10.91
CA ASP A 513 -28.51 -11.10 -11.11
C ASP A 513 -29.28 -10.69 -12.39
N ASN A 514 -28.53 -10.39 -13.45
CA ASN A 514 -29.04 -9.79 -14.67
C ASN A 514 -29.51 -10.91 -15.64
N PRO A 515 -30.79 -10.95 -16.04
CA PRO A 515 -31.33 -11.97 -16.94
C PRO A 515 -30.68 -11.96 -18.33
N GLU A 516 -30.39 -10.79 -18.88
CA GLU A 516 -29.75 -10.61 -20.18
C GLU A 516 -28.33 -11.21 -20.19
N ALA A 517 -27.61 -11.07 -19.07
CA ALA A 517 -26.31 -11.68 -18.86
C ALA A 517 -26.40 -13.20 -18.86
N LYS A 518 -27.42 -13.75 -18.21
CA LYS A 518 -27.64 -15.20 -18.20
C LYS A 518 -27.93 -15.73 -19.61
N LEU A 519 -28.77 -15.03 -20.37
CA LEU A 519 -29.05 -15.38 -21.77
C LEU A 519 -27.80 -15.27 -22.64
N PHE A 520 -27.01 -14.20 -22.50
CA PHE A 520 -25.73 -14.05 -23.19
C PHE A 520 -24.78 -15.21 -22.88
N LEU A 521 -24.60 -15.55 -21.59
CA LEU A 521 -23.77 -16.68 -21.19
C LEU A 521 -24.30 -18.01 -21.73
N GLU A 522 -25.61 -18.21 -21.76
CA GLU A 522 -26.23 -19.38 -22.37
C GLU A 522 -25.83 -19.51 -23.85
N GLN A 523 -25.96 -18.42 -24.63
CA GLN A 523 -25.58 -18.43 -26.04
C GLN A 523 -24.08 -18.66 -26.25
N VAL A 524 -23.23 -18.08 -25.40
CA VAL A 524 -21.79 -18.37 -25.41
C VAL A 524 -21.53 -19.85 -25.11
N GLY A 525 -22.22 -20.43 -24.12
CA GLY A 525 -22.09 -21.83 -23.73
C GLY A 525 -22.49 -22.81 -24.84
N LEU A 526 -23.47 -22.43 -25.67
CA LEU A 526 -23.90 -23.16 -26.86
C LEU A 526 -22.94 -23.00 -28.05
N GLY A 527 -21.94 -22.13 -27.96
CA GLY A 527 -21.02 -21.81 -29.06
C GLY A 527 -21.65 -20.92 -30.14
N ASN A 528 -22.73 -20.21 -29.81
CA ASN A 528 -23.39 -19.27 -30.70
C ASN A 528 -22.80 -17.85 -30.60
N PHE A 529 -21.48 -17.72 -30.39
CA PHE A 529 -20.85 -16.42 -30.16
C PHE A 529 -19.64 -16.20 -31.08
N TYR A 530 -19.27 -14.93 -31.20
CA TYR A 530 -18.39 -14.39 -32.24
C TYR A 530 -17.11 -15.16 -32.58
N PRO A 531 -16.19 -15.51 -31.66
CA PRO A 531 -14.93 -16.10 -32.10
C PRO A 531 -15.08 -17.45 -32.80
N GLU A 532 -16.24 -18.11 -32.69
CA GLU A 532 -16.51 -19.41 -33.31
C GLU A 532 -17.39 -19.31 -34.57
N LYS A 533 -17.99 -18.13 -34.86
CA LYS A 533 -18.92 -17.90 -35.98
C LYS A 533 -18.63 -16.61 -36.74
N LYS A 534 -19.26 -16.41 -37.89
CA LYS A 534 -19.24 -15.10 -38.57
C LYS A 534 -20.16 -14.14 -37.81
N ILE A 535 -19.77 -12.87 -37.70
CA ILE A 535 -20.45 -11.88 -36.84
C ILE A 535 -21.96 -11.79 -37.04
N PRO A 536 -22.52 -11.62 -38.25
CA PRO A 536 -23.98 -11.53 -38.34
C PRO A 536 -24.68 -12.86 -38.03
N ASP A 537 -23.95 -13.97 -38.02
CA ASP A 537 -24.46 -15.32 -37.77
C ASP A 537 -24.26 -15.76 -36.30
N CYS A 538 -23.96 -14.82 -35.40
CA CYS A 538 -23.69 -15.09 -33.99
C CYS A 538 -24.42 -14.14 -33.06
N PHE A 539 -24.76 -14.62 -31.86
CA PHE A 539 -25.30 -13.79 -30.81
C PHE A 539 -24.26 -12.74 -30.39
N PRO A 540 -24.67 -11.48 -30.15
CA PRO A 540 -26.04 -10.95 -30.17
C PRO A 540 -26.56 -10.49 -31.54
N TYR A 541 -25.72 -10.49 -32.57
CA TYR A 541 -26.00 -9.84 -33.85
C TYR A 541 -27.04 -10.57 -34.71
N ASP A 542 -27.25 -11.86 -34.46
CA ASP A 542 -28.27 -12.68 -35.11
C ASP A 542 -29.67 -12.54 -34.49
N GLN A 543 -29.80 -11.75 -33.41
CA GLN A 543 -31.11 -11.49 -32.79
C GLN A 543 -31.98 -10.60 -33.71
N PRO A 544 -33.30 -10.87 -33.80
CA PRO A 544 -34.20 -10.12 -34.67
C PRO A 544 -34.11 -8.60 -34.51
N GLU A 545 -34.06 -8.12 -33.27
CA GLU A 545 -33.98 -6.70 -32.91
C GLU A 545 -32.66 -6.07 -33.39
N SER A 546 -31.55 -6.81 -33.28
CA SER A 546 -30.26 -6.37 -33.81
C SER A 546 -30.26 -6.32 -35.33
N LEU A 547 -30.86 -7.32 -35.99
CA LEU A 547 -30.99 -7.35 -37.45
C LEU A 547 -31.90 -6.23 -37.96
N GLU A 548 -32.98 -5.93 -37.24
CA GLU A 548 -33.87 -4.80 -37.53
C GLU A 548 -33.13 -3.48 -37.45
N PHE A 549 -32.39 -3.22 -36.36
CA PHE A 549 -31.55 -2.02 -36.22
C PHE A 549 -30.53 -1.91 -37.37
N ILE A 550 -29.81 -2.99 -37.69
CA ILE A 550 -28.85 -3.00 -38.81
C ILE A 550 -29.54 -2.67 -40.14
N SER A 551 -30.71 -3.26 -40.39
CA SER A 551 -31.49 -3.01 -41.60
C SER A 551 -31.97 -1.57 -41.68
N GLU A 552 -32.40 -1.01 -40.55
CA GLU A 552 -32.79 0.40 -40.43
C GLU A 552 -31.62 1.33 -40.76
N MET A 553 -30.45 1.12 -40.14
CA MET A 553 -29.25 1.93 -40.42
C MET A 553 -28.86 1.87 -41.89
N LYS A 554 -28.90 0.68 -42.50
CA LYS A 554 -28.65 0.50 -43.94
C LYS A 554 -29.66 1.26 -44.80
N SER A 555 -30.94 1.28 -44.41
CA SER A 555 -31.98 2.04 -45.12
C SER A 555 -31.74 3.56 -45.08
N LYS A 556 -31.07 4.05 -44.03
CA LYS A 556 -30.61 5.45 -43.89
C LYS A 556 -29.32 5.75 -44.65
N GLY A 557 -28.76 4.77 -45.37
CA GLY A 557 -27.54 4.94 -46.17
C GLY A 557 -26.24 4.75 -45.38
N ILE A 558 -26.31 4.26 -44.14
CA ILE A 558 -25.15 4.04 -43.27
C ILE A 558 -24.50 2.70 -43.65
N ALA A 559 -23.20 2.73 -43.90
CA ALA A 559 -22.40 1.53 -44.11
C ALA A 559 -22.11 0.88 -42.76
N MET A 560 -22.86 -0.17 -42.42
CA MET A 560 -22.71 -0.88 -41.14
C MET A 560 -21.51 -1.82 -41.10
N GLU A 561 -20.87 -2.10 -42.24
CA GLU A 561 -19.78 -3.06 -42.34
C GLU A 561 -18.58 -2.70 -41.43
N PRO A 562 -18.05 -1.46 -41.39
CA PRO A 562 -16.97 -1.11 -40.47
C PRO A 562 -17.36 -1.22 -38.99
N TRP A 563 -18.64 -0.99 -38.68
CA TRP A 563 -19.16 -1.07 -37.32
C TRP A 563 -19.34 -2.52 -36.82
N ILE A 564 -19.82 -3.40 -37.70
CA ILE A 564 -20.11 -4.81 -37.39
C ILE A 564 -18.84 -5.65 -37.52
N TYR A 565 -18.09 -5.52 -38.60
CA TYR A 565 -16.93 -6.37 -38.91
C TYR A 565 -15.61 -5.86 -38.35
N GLY A 566 -15.64 -4.70 -37.69
CA GLY A 566 -14.48 -4.08 -37.09
C GLY A 566 -13.87 -2.99 -37.96
N PHE A 567 -13.19 -2.09 -37.28
CA PHE A 567 -12.45 -1.00 -37.86
C PHE A 567 -11.17 -0.81 -37.05
N GLU A 568 -10.04 -0.68 -37.74
CA GLU A 568 -8.74 -0.49 -37.10
C GLU A 568 -7.89 0.55 -37.84
N LYS A 569 -7.09 1.29 -37.07
CA LYS A 569 -6.12 2.28 -37.57
C LYS A 569 -4.87 2.29 -36.71
N ILE A 570 -3.74 2.61 -37.32
CA ILE A 570 -2.52 2.99 -36.59
C ILE A 570 -2.47 4.51 -36.60
N LEU A 571 -2.59 5.13 -35.43
CA LEU A 571 -2.71 6.57 -35.29
C LEU A 571 -1.60 7.11 -34.39
N PRO A 572 -1.13 8.35 -34.63
CA PRO A 572 -0.11 8.96 -33.79
C PRO A 572 -0.65 9.17 -32.37
N VAL A 573 0.23 9.01 -31.38
CA VAL A 573 -0.03 9.33 -29.98
C VAL A 573 0.83 10.53 -29.63
N GLN A 574 0.25 11.54 -28.99
CA GLN A 574 1.01 12.67 -28.50
C GLN A 574 1.50 12.39 -27.08
N SER A 575 2.82 12.50 -26.88
CA SER A 575 3.37 12.63 -25.54
C SER A 575 3.06 14.03 -25.04
N LYS A 576 2.05 14.17 -24.18
CA LYS A 576 1.83 15.42 -23.45
C LYS A 576 2.83 15.50 -22.29
N GLU A 577 3.14 16.70 -21.79
CA GLU A 577 3.82 16.80 -20.50
C GLU A 577 2.97 16.05 -19.47
N GLY A 578 3.46 14.90 -19.02
CA GLY A 578 2.64 13.94 -18.27
C GLY A 578 1.98 14.55 -17.02
N ALA A 579 2.57 15.61 -16.46
CA ALA A 579 2.05 16.35 -15.33
C ALA A 579 0.74 17.10 -15.61
N GLU A 580 0.61 17.77 -16.76
CA GLU A 580 -0.60 18.55 -17.07
C GLU A 580 -1.80 17.63 -17.31
N HIS A 581 -1.60 16.58 -18.10
CA HIS A 581 -2.64 15.59 -18.38
C HIS A 581 -3.07 14.84 -17.12
N GLN A 582 -2.10 14.47 -16.27
CA GLN A 582 -2.37 13.86 -14.97
C GLN A 582 -3.19 14.78 -14.07
N ALA A 583 -2.86 16.08 -14.03
CA ALA A 583 -3.62 17.05 -13.26
C ALA A 583 -5.08 17.16 -13.76
N GLN A 584 -5.29 17.15 -15.07
CA GLN A 584 -6.63 17.12 -15.68
C GLN A 584 -7.41 15.86 -15.29
N LEU A 585 -6.78 14.68 -15.34
CA LEU A 585 -7.43 13.42 -14.93
C LEU A 585 -7.75 13.41 -13.43
N ILE A 586 -6.86 13.92 -12.58
CA ILE A 586 -7.12 14.06 -11.14
C ILE A 586 -8.31 14.99 -10.90
N GLU A 587 -8.32 16.16 -11.53
CA GLU A 587 -9.41 17.13 -11.39
C GLU A 587 -10.75 16.54 -11.85
N GLN A 588 -10.77 15.81 -12.96
CA GLN A 588 -11.98 15.16 -13.45
C GLN A 588 -12.48 14.10 -12.45
N ASN A 589 -11.61 13.22 -11.95
CA ASN A 589 -12.01 12.24 -10.93
C ASN A 589 -12.49 12.89 -9.63
N ILE A 590 -11.93 14.05 -9.24
CA ILE A 590 -12.43 14.82 -8.10
C ILE A 590 -13.86 15.30 -8.37
N LYS A 591 -14.15 15.83 -9.57
CA LYS A 591 -15.50 16.27 -9.94
C LYS A 591 -16.53 15.14 -9.82
N GLU A 592 -16.20 13.94 -10.33
CA GLU A 592 -17.08 12.76 -10.19
C GLU A 592 -17.32 12.40 -8.73
N VAL A 593 -16.26 12.36 -7.89
CA VAL A 593 -16.40 12.04 -6.46
C VAL A 593 -17.33 13.04 -5.78
N LEU A 594 -17.15 14.35 -6.02
CA LEU A 594 -17.99 15.38 -5.43
C LEU A 594 -19.46 15.26 -5.88
N GLN A 595 -19.69 14.92 -7.14
CA GLN A 595 -21.02 14.69 -7.69
C GLN A 595 -21.71 13.46 -7.05
N HIS A 596 -20.99 12.35 -6.90
CA HIS A 596 -21.51 11.17 -6.21
C HIS A 596 -21.77 11.39 -4.72
N PHE A 597 -20.95 12.18 -4.02
CA PHE A 597 -21.27 12.59 -2.65
C PHE A 597 -22.56 13.40 -2.58
N LYS A 598 -22.81 14.27 -3.56
CA LYS A 598 -24.07 15.04 -3.68
C LYS A 598 -25.28 14.11 -3.89
N GLU A 599 -25.15 13.05 -4.69
CA GLU A 599 -26.19 12.02 -4.87
C GLU A 599 -26.54 11.29 -3.56
N LEU A 600 -25.55 11.14 -2.67
CA LEU A 600 -25.74 10.59 -1.33
C LEU A 600 -26.21 11.63 -0.30
N ASN A 601 -26.53 12.86 -0.72
CA ASN A 601 -26.87 14.00 0.14
C ASN A 601 -25.78 14.33 1.18
N VAL A 602 -24.51 14.08 0.85
CA VAL A 602 -23.35 14.41 1.68
C VAL A 602 -22.61 15.60 1.06
N GLN A 603 -22.53 16.70 1.80
CA GLN A 603 -21.66 17.80 1.43
C GLN A 603 -20.22 17.46 1.80
N THR A 604 -19.32 17.47 0.82
CA THR A 604 -17.89 17.24 1.00
C THR A 604 -17.07 18.29 0.24
N THR A 605 -15.77 18.35 0.51
CA THR A 605 -14.80 19.13 -0.27
C THR A 605 -13.65 18.23 -0.71
N LYS A 606 -12.85 18.68 -1.68
CA LYS A 606 -11.67 17.94 -2.17
C LYS A 606 -10.77 17.45 -1.02
N GLU A 607 -10.60 18.26 0.01
CA GLU A 607 -9.73 18.00 1.16
C GLU A 607 -10.31 16.95 2.12
N HIS A 608 -11.63 16.73 2.12
CA HIS A 608 -12.33 15.87 3.07
C HIS A 608 -12.88 14.57 2.45
N MET A 609 -12.76 14.36 1.14
CA MET A 609 -13.38 13.21 0.46
C MET A 609 -12.99 11.85 1.07
N GLU A 610 -11.73 11.67 1.51
CA GLU A 610 -11.30 10.41 2.14
C GLU A 610 -11.92 10.17 3.52
N GLU A 611 -12.07 11.24 4.31
CA GLU A 611 -12.68 11.17 5.64
C GLU A 611 -14.19 10.96 5.53
N ASP A 612 -14.83 11.66 4.58
CA ASP A 612 -16.25 11.55 4.32
C ASP A 612 -16.62 10.20 3.68
N PHE A 613 -15.72 9.60 2.90
CA PHE A 613 -15.90 8.25 2.36
C PHE A 613 -16.11 7.21 3.47
N ILE A 614 -15.39 7.33 4.59
CA ILE A 614 -15.54 6.43 5.74
C ILE A 614 -16.97 6.52 6.32
N LYS A 615 -17.60 7.69 6.27
CA LYS A 615 -18.94 7.94 6.82
C LYS A 615 -20.05 7.33 5.96
N ILE A 616 -19.84 7.22 4.64
CA ILE A 616 -20.83 6.72 3.69
C ILE A 616 -20.69 5.24 3.35
N LYS A 617 -19.67 4.55 3.90
CA LYS A 617 -19.38 3.16 3.55
C LYS A 617 -20.58 2.21 3.75
N ASP A 618 -21.40 2.50 4.76
CA ASP A 618 -22.60 1.73 5.11
C ASP A 618 -23.88 2.33 4.50
N SER A 619 -23.77 3.25 3.52
CA SER A 619 -24.90 3.81 2.79
C SER A 619 -25.73 2.70 2.12
N PRO A 620 -27.06 2.81 2.06
CA PRO A 620 -27.89 1.84 1.34
C PRO A 620 -27.62 1.85 -0.17
N ASN A 621 -27.15 2.96 -0.74
CA ASN A 621 -26.78 3.04 -2.15
C ASN A 621 -25.33 2.61 -2.35
N GLN A 622 -25.10 1.29 -2.38
CA GLN A 622 -23.76 0.71 -2.50
C GLN A 622 -23.11 0.93 -3.88
N VAL A 623 -23.91 1.15 -4.94
CA VAL A 623 -23.43 1.46 -6.29
C VAL A 623 -22.59 2.73 -6.26
N VAL A 624 -23.18 3.83 -5.79
CA VAL A 624 -22.50 5.14 -5.69
C VAL A 624 -21.30 5.09 -4.73
N VAL A 625 -21.37 4.29 -3.66
CA VAL A 625 -20.23 4.08 -2.74
C VAL A 625 -19.05 3.40 -3.45
N GLN A 626 -19.30 2.40 -4.30
CA GLN A 626 -18.21 1.76 -5.06
C GLN A 626 -17.60 2.71 -6.09
N ASP A 627 -18.40 3.55 -6.74
CA ASP A 627 -17.87 4.53 -7.70
C ASP A 627 -16.98 5.57 -7.02
N ILE A 628 -17.41 6.12 -5.87
CA ILE A 628 -16.56 7.00 -5.06
C ILE A 628 -15.25 6.28 -4.69
N LYS A 629 -15.33 5.03 -4.24
CA LYS A 629 -14.14 4.23 -3.89
C LYS A 629 -13.19 4.08 -5.08
N GLN A 630 -13.72 3.85 -6.28
CA GLN A 630 -12.92 3.63 -7.49
C GLN A 630 -12.25 4.91 -7.97
N HIS A 631 -12.97 6.04 -7.96
CA HIS A 631 -12.39 7.34 -8.28
C HIS A 631 -11.32 7.78 -7.27
N LEU A 632 -11.54 7.58 -5.96
CA LEU A 632 -10.53 7.86 -4.94
C LEU A 632 -9.27 7.02 -5.10
N GLN A 633 -9.40 5.73 -5.44
CA GLN A 633 -8.24 4.87 -5.74
C GLN A 633 -7.48 5.37 -6.97
N THR A 634 -8.21 5.85 -7.98
CA THR A 634 -7.62 6.38 -9.21
C THR A 634 -6.86 7.67 -8.95
N ILE A 635 -7.42 8.60 -8.16
CA ILE A 635 -6.74 9.82 -7.71
C ILE A 635 -5.42 9.47 -7.01
N LYS A 636 -5.44 8.55 -6.03
CA LYS A 636 -4.23 8.10 -5.32
C LYS A 636 -3.20 7.48 -6.25
N SER A 637 -3.64 6.67 -7.20
CA SER A 637 -2.76 6.04 -8.19
C SER A 637 -2.11 7.09 -9.10
N LEU A 638 -2.88 8.10 -9.51
CA LEU A 638 -2.36 9.22 -10.29
C LEU A 638 -1.36 10.02 -9.46
N GLU A 639 -1.66 10.40 -8.22
CA GLU A 639 -0.76 11.18 -7.34
C GLU A 639 0.56 10.48 -7.01
N GLY A 640 0.61 9.15 -7.03
CA GLY A 640 1.81 8.35 -6.72
C GLY A 640 3.00 8.52 -7.67
N GLY A 641 2.86 9.34 -8.72
CA GLY A 641 3.91 9.66 -9.68
C GLY A 641 3.90 8.69 -10.87
N ILE A 642 3.88 9.26 -12.07
CA ILE A 642 3.84 8.51 -13.32
C ILE A 642 5.27 8.13 -13.73
N LYS A 643 5.46 6.87 -14.14
CA LYS A 643 6.59 6.55 -15.02
C LYS A 643 6.25 7.10 -16.40
N THR A 644 6.81 8.27 -16.72
CA THR A 644 6.64 8.88 -18.04
C THR A 644 7.14 7.89 -19.10
N ILE A 645 6.24 7.38 -19.93
CA ILE A 645 6.60 6.57 -21.10
C ILE A 645 6.75 7.55 -22.26
N THR A 646 7.98 7.99 -22.52
CA THR A 646 8.26 9.00 -23.56
C THR A 646 8.43 8.41 -24.96
N SER A 647 8.37 7.09 -25.13
CA SER A 647 8.74 6.42 -26.38
C SER A 647 7.58 5.98 -27.28
N ILE A 648 6.33 6.15 -26.87
CA ILE A 648 5.17 5.72 -27.67
C ILE A 648 4.80 6.84 -28.66
N THR A 649 5.02 6.59 -29.95
CA THR A 649 4.71 7.56 -31.03
C THR A 649 3.42 7.23 -31.77
N ASN A 650 2.95 5.99 -31.67
CA ASN A 650 1.74 5.52 -32.34
C ASN A 650 1.02 4.46 -31.48
N ALA A 651 -0.26 4.29 -31.75
CA ALA A 651 -1.09 3.23 -31.19
C ALA A 651 -1.94 2.60 -32.29
N LYS A 652 -2.12 1.28 -32.21
CA LYS A 652 -3.17 0.58 -32.92
C LYS A 652 -4.48 0.85 -32.19
N VAL A 653 -5.42 1.53 -32.84
CA VAL A 653 -6.78 1.73 -32.35
C VAL A 653 -7.73 0.80 -33.10
N TYR A 654 -8.55 0.03 -32.40
CA TYR A 654 -9.47 -0.94 -33.03
C TYR A 654 -10.76 -1.13 -32.24
N LEU A 655 -11.85 -1.47 -32.94
CA LEU A 655 -13.11 -1.92 -32.31
C LEU A 655 -12.96 -3.34 -31.76
N GLU A 656 -13.31 -3.55 -30.50
CA GLU A 656 -13.42 -4.88 -29.90
C GLU A 656 -14.74 -5.53 -30.32
N LEU A 657 -14.64 -6.70 -30.93
CA LEU A 657 -15.77 -7.46 -31.46
C LEU A 657 -16.06 -8.70 -30.62
N ASN A 658 -15.13 -9.12 -29.75
CA ASN A 658 -15.37 -10.22 -28.85
C ASN A 658 -16.15 -9.74 -27.62
N PRO A 659 -17.43 -10.13 -27.47
CA PRO A 659 -18.25 -9.66 -26.36
C PRO A 659 -17.66 -10.07 -25.00
N LEU A 660 -16.97 -11.21 -24.90
CA LEU A 660 -16.30 -11.61 -23.66
C LEU A 660 -15.15 -10.66 -23.28
N LYS A 661 -14.47 -10.06 -24.26
CA LYS A 661 -13.46 -9.03 -24.01
C LYS A 661 -14.08 -7.67 -23.75
N VAL A 662 -15.23 -7.36 -24.36
CA VAL A 662 -16.01 -6.15 -24.05
C VAL A 662 -16.41 -6.15 -22.58
N LEU A 663 -16.81 -7.30 -22.01
CA LEU A 663 -17.11 -7.39 -20.58
C LEU A 663 -15.94 -6.91 -19.70
N GLN A 664 -14.70 -7.13 -20.11
CA GLN A 664 -13.50 -6.70 -19.39
C GLN A 664 -13.16 -5.21 -19.55
N MET A 665 -14.02 -4.42 -20.18
CA MET A 665 -13.71 -3.03 -20.52
C MET A 665 -13.38 -2.15 -19.31
N GLY A 666 -13.96 -2.45 -18.14
CA GLY A 666 -13.67 -1.72 -16.91
C GLY A 666 -12.35 -2.10 -16.25
N GLU A 667 -11.91 -3.36 -16.39
CA GLU A 667 -10.73 -3.91 -15.69
C GLU A 667 -9.40 -3.48 -16.32
N ARG A 668 -9.41 -3.15 -17.61
CA ARG A 668 -8.19 -2.85 -18.36
C ARG A 668 -7.74 -1.39 -18.21
N VAL A 669 -8.54 -0.54 -17.56
CA VAL A 669 -8.30 0.90 -17.42
C VAL A 669 -8.52 1.35 -15.98
N SER A 670 -7.92 2.48 -15.61
CA SER A 670 -8.08 3.04 -14.26
C SER A 670 -9.33 3.90 -14.16
N GLY A 671 -10.03 3.83 -13.02
CA GLY A 671 -11.13 4.75 -12.68
C GLY A 671 -12.46 4.47 -13.37
N SER A 672 -12.61 3.31 -14.02
CA SER A 672 -13.89 2.94 -14.62
C SER A 672 -14.85 2.35 -13.58
N CYS A 673 -16.05 2.92 -13.51
CA CYS A 673 -17.19 2.34 -12.78
C CYS A 673 -17.70 1.02 -13.37
N LEU A 674 -17.29 0.69 -14.60
CA LEU A 674 -17.61 -0.55 -15.30
C LEU A 674 -16.67 -1.72 -14.92
N ALA A 675 -15.77 -1.52 -13.96
CA ALA A 675 -14.96 -2.60 -13.39
C ALA A 675 -15.86 -3.56 -12.57
N LEU A 676 -15.39 -4.78 -12.34
CA LEU A 676 -16.08 -5.81 -11.56
C LEU A 676 -16.36 -5.36 -10.11
N ASP A 677 -15.54 -4.45 -9.58
CA ASP A 677 -15.75 -3.85 -8.26
C ASP A 677 -16.24 -2.39 -8.31
N GLY A 678 -16.62 -1.91 -9.50
CA GLY A 678 -17.29 -0.63 -9.70
C GLY A 678 -18.80 -0.74 -9.52
N GLY A 679 -19.50 0.40 -9.43
CA GLY A 679 -20.95 0.45 -9.23
C GLY A 679 -21.75 -0.07 -10.43
N HIS A 680 -21.16 -0.03 -11.62
CA HIS A 680 -21.82 -0.27 -12.90
C HIS A 680 -21.20 -1.43 -13.70
N GLY A 681 -20.58 -2.40 -13.02
CA GLY A 681 -19.98 -3.56 -13.70
C GLY A 681 -20.97 -4.35 -14.56
N GLY A 682 -22.26 -4.36 -14.19
CA GLY A 682 -23.34 -4.99 -14.96
C GLY A 682 -23.57 -4.38 -16.35
N ASP A 683 -23.38 -3.07 -16.51
CA ASP A 683 -23.61 -2.35 -17.77
C ASP A 683 -22.63 -2.75 -18.88
N THR A 684 -21.54 -3.43 -18.52
CA THR A 684 -20.65 -4.05 -19.51
C THR A 684 -21.37 -5.12 -20.34
N ILE A 685 -22.41 -5.76 -19.82
CA ILE A 685 -23.25 -6.71 -20.54
C ILE A 685 -23.99 -5.97 -21.65
N THR A 686 -24.64 -4.85 -21.35
CA THR A 686 -25.32 -4.01 -22.35
C THR A 686 -24.35 -3.58 -23.45
N ASN A 687 -23.14 -3.14 -23.08
CA ASN A 687 -22.10 -2.78 -24.05
C ASN A 687 -21.64 -3.98 -24.92
N ALA A 688 -21.75 -5.20 -24.42
CA ALA A 688 -21.36 -6.43 -25.11
C ALA A 688 -22.48 -6.99 -26.01
N ILE A 689 -23.75 -6.79 -25.65
CA ILE A 689 -24.89 -7.39 -26.36
C ILE A 689 -25.55 -6.43 -27.36
N ASP A 690 -25.57 -5.13 -27.10
CA ASP A 690 -26.28 -4.22 -28.00
C ASP A 690 -25.45 -3.91 -29.24
N VAL A 691 -26.01 -4.20 -30.43
CA VAL A 691 -25.31 -4.01 -31.71
C VAL A 691 -24.91 -2.55 -31.96
N ASN A 692 -25.61 -1.58 -31.38
CA ASN A 692 -25.32 -0.15 -31.50
C ASN A 692 -24.28 0.38 -30.51
N LYS A 693 -23.61 -0.49 -29.73
CA LYS A 693 -22.55 -0.10 -28.78
C LYS A 693 -21.23 -0.79 -29.13
N ARG A 694 -20.10 -0.08 -29.01
CA ARG A 694 -18.76 -0.61 -29.31
C ARG A 694 -17.72 -0.05 -28.37
N ILE A 695 -16.69 -0.86 -28.09
CA ILE A 695 -15.49 -0.40 -27.39
C ILE A 695 -14.37 -0.26 -28.40
N ALA A 696 -13.67 0.87 -28.38
CA ALA A 696 -12.41 1.00 -29.09
C ALA A 696 -11.25 0.98 -28.10
N TRP A 697 -10.29 0.10 -28.34
CA TRP A 697 -9.03 0.02 -27.59
C TRP A 697 -7.93 0.77 -28.33
N ALA A 698 -7.09 1.48 -27.58
CA ALA A 698 -5.78 1.90 -28.06
C ALA A 698 -4.72 0.95 -27.48
N GLU A 699 -3.89 0.37 -28.33
CA GLU A 699 -2.89 -0.63 -27.98
C GLU A 699 -1.53 -0.31 -28.60
N HIS A 700 -0.45 -0.61 -27.89
CA HIS A 700 0.91 -0.57 -28.40
C HIS A 700 1.69 -1.80 -27.90
N ASP A 701 2.24 -2.60 -28.80
CA ASP A 701 2.99 -3.83 -28.50
C ASP A 701 2.25 -4.79 -27.54
N GLY A 702 0.96 -5.05 -27.79
CA GLY A 702 0.13 -5.92 -26.95
C GLY A 702 -0.29 -5.31 -25.62
N ARG A 703 0.06 -4.04 -25.37
CA ARG A 703 -0.31 -3.32 -24.14
C ARG A 703 -1.39 -2.30 -24.42
N ILE A 704 -2.50 -2.42 -23.69
CA ILE A 704 -3.58 -1.43 -23.71
C ILE A 704 -3.07 -0.10 -23.13
N LEU A 705 -3.31 0.96 -23.87
CA LEU A 705 -3.01 2.35 -23.53
C LEU A 705 -4.23 3.04 -22.90
N GLY A 706 -5.41 2.76 -23.43
CA GLY A 706 -6.69 3.29 -22.98
C GLY A 706 -7.85 2.76 -23.82
N ARG A 707 -9.06 3.20 -23.49
CA ARG A 707 -10.28 2.88 -24.21
C ARG A 707 -11.20 4.06 -24.38
N ILE A 708 -12.11 3.94 -25.32
CA ILE A 708 -13.30 4.78 -25.44
C ILE A 708 -14.53 3.89 -25.68
N LEU A 709 -15.66 4.26 -25.09
CA LEU A 709 -16.96 3.68 -25.42
C LEU A 709 -17.57 4.51 -26.54
N LEU A 710 -18.12 3.83 -27.55
CA LEU A 710 -18.79 4.41 -28.71
C LEU A 710 -20.22 3.87 -28.76
N ALA A 711 -21.15 4.70 -29.20
CA ALA A 711 -22.52 4.28 -29.47
C ALA A 711 -23.01 4.87 -30.78
N MET A 712 -24.09 4.31 -31.31
CA MET A 712 -24.79 4.81 -32.47
C MET A 712 -26.25 5.11 -32.07
N ASN A 713 -26.69 6.35 -32.28
CA ASN A 713 -28.08 6.75 -32.04
C ASN A 713 -29.01 6.25 -33.14
N GLU A 714 -30.30 6.54 -33.01
CA GLU A 714 -31.32 6.18 -34.01
C GLU A 714 -31.05 6.82 -35.37
N ASP A 715 -30.49 8.03 -35.43
CA ASP A 715 -30.10 8.66 -36.69
C ASP A 715 -28.84 8.05 -37.31
N GLY A 716 -28.20 7.12 -36.61
CA GLY A 716 -26.99 6.43 -37.04
C GLY A 716 -25.72 7.25 -36.93
N GLU A 717 -25.77 8.35 -36.18
CA GLU A 717 -24.63 9.17 -35.84
C GLU A 717 -23.82 8.48 -34.74
N ILE A 718 -22.49 8.62 -34.77
CA ILE A 718 -21.60 7.99 -33.79
C ILE A 718 -21.36 8.94 -32.62
N LEU A 719 -21.72 8.49 -31.43
CA LEU A 719 -21.40 9.11 -30.16
C LEU A 719 -20.07 8.57 -29.64
N ARG A 720 -19.38 9.40 -28.89
CA ARG A 720 -18.20 9.02 -28.13
C ARG A 720 -18.38 9.43 -26.68
N TYR A 721 -17.96 8.55 -25.78
CA TYR A 721 -17.93 8.83 -24.35
C TYR A 721 -16.52 9.17 -23.91
N ARG A 722 -16.37 9.46 -22.62
CA ARG A 722 -15.09 9.72 -21.97
C ARG A 722 -14.02 8.65 -22.28
N ILE A 723 -12.79 9.12 -22.47
CA ILE A 723 -11.61 8.26 -22.60
C ILE A 723 -11.14 7.81 -21.22
N TYR A 724 -10.92 6.50 -21.08
CA TYR A 724 -10.31 5.92 -19.88
C TYR A 724 -8.90 5.43 -20.19
N TYR A 725 -7.96 5.74 -19.29
CA TYR A 725 -6.54 5.48 -19.51
C TYR A 725 -6.11 4.24 -18.73
N ALA A 726 -5.38 3.34 -19.39
CA ALA A 726 -4.63 2.26 -18.76
C ALA A 726 -3.20 2.70 -18.41
N LEU A 727 -2.68 3.62 -19.21
CA LEU A 727 -1.36 4.22 -19.06
C LEU A 727 -1.47 5.74 -19.01
N THR A 728 -0.79 6.32 -18.05
CA THR A 728 -0.77 7.76 -17.82
C THR A 728 0.46 8.39 -18.49
N GLY A 729 0.40 9.68 -18.83
CA GLY A 729 1.48 10.38 -19.53
C GLY A 729 1.45 10.31 -21.06
N ILE A 730 0.36 9.82 -21.63
CA ILE A 730 0.05 9.86 -23.06
C ILE A 730 -1.28 10.56 -23.26
N ASP A 731 -1.40 11.38 -24.30
CA ASP A 731 -2.67 11.98 -24.68
C ASP A 731 -3.30 11.18 -25.82
N LEU A 732 -4.41 10.52 -25.50
CA LEU A 732 -5.19 9.73 -26.43
C LEU A 732 -6.36 10.49 -27.04
N ASN A 733 -6.59 11.76 -26.69
CA ASN A 733 -7.72 12.54 -27.23
C ASN A 733 -7.65 12.61 -28.74
N ILE A 734 -6.55 13.17 -29.27
CA ILE A 734 -6.32 13.33 -30.72
C ILE A 734 -6.35 11.97 -31.41
N THR A 735 -5.76 10.95 -30.80
CA THR A 735 -5.74 9.59 -31.34
C THR A 735 -7.17 9.04 -31.47
N PHE A 736 -8.01 9.15 -30.44
CA PHE A 736 -9.37 8.62 -30.47
C PHE A 736 -10.32 9.47 -31.31
N ASN A 737 -10.30 10.80 -31.27
CA ASN A 737 -11.20 11.54 -32.16
C ASN A 737 -10.74 11.52 -33.64
N ALA A 738 -9.46 11.31 -33.96
CA ALA A 738 -9.08 10.92 -35.31
C ALA A 738 -9.69 9.55 -35.71
N PHE A 739 -9.61 8.55 -34.83
CA PHE A 739 -10.22 7.24 -35.06
C PHE A 739 -11.72 7.32 -35.29
N VAL A 740 -12.44 8.04 -34.43
CA VAL A 740 -13.91 8.18 -34.50
C VAL A 740 -14.34 8.92 -35.78
N GLN A 741 -13.62 9.97 -36.19
CA GLN A 741 -13.91 10.67 -37.45
C GLN A 741 -13.68 9.77 -38.67
N GLU A 742 -12.61 8.98 -38.67
CA GLU A 742 -12.37 8.01 -39.74
C GLU A 742 -13.40 6.87 -39.76
N LEU A 743 -13.86 6.42 -38.58
CA LEU A 743 -14.92 5.43 -38.45
C LEU A 743 -16.25 5.99 -38.97
N ALA A 744 -16.64 7.20 -38.56
CA ALA A 744 -17.87 7.85 -39.03
C ALA A 744 -17.86 8.01 -40.56
N LYS A 745 -16.73 8.45 -41.12
CA LYS A 745 -16.54 8.53 -42.57
C LYS A 745 -16.67 7.16 -43.24
N ALA A 746 -16.06 6.11 -42.67
CA ALA A 746 -16.16 4.76 -43.21
C ALA A 746 -17.59 4.21 -43.15
N CYS A 747 -18.36 4.59 -42.13
CA CYS A 747 -19.77 4.24 -41.98
C CYS A 747 -20.72 5.15 -42.78
N HIS A 748 -20.21 6.12 -43.56
CA HIS A 748 -21.03 7.14 -44.26
C HIS A 748 -21.97 7.93 -43.33
N THR A 749 -21.52 8.21 -42.12
CA THR A 749 -22.25 8.98 -41.11
C THR A 749 -21.37 10.10 -40.53
N LYS A 750 -21.88 10.80 -39.52
CA LYS A 750 -21.19 11.85 -38.77
C LYS A 750 -21.16 11.52 -37.29
N THR A 751 -20.41 12.30 -36.53
CA THR A 751 -20.39 12.21 -35.06
C THR A 751 -21.48 13.08 -34.44
N SER A 752 -22.01 12.67 -33.28
CA SER A 752 -23.02 13.43 -32.52
C SER A 752 -22.58 13.71 -31.09
N THR A 753 -23.17 14.74 -30.50
CA THR A 753 -23.10 15.05 -29.06
C THR A 753 -24.44 14.82 -28.36
N MET A 754 -25.50 14.43 -29.08
CA MET A 754 -26.80 14.13 -28.48
C MET A 754 -26.80 12.71 -27.92
N GLU A 755 -27.18 12.53 -26.65
CA GLU A 755 -27.03 11.29 -25.88
C GLU A 755 -28.14 10.25 -26.07
N ASP A 756 -29.05 10.44 -27.03
CA ASP A 756 -30.19 9.53 -27.20
C ASP A 756 -29.78 8.23 -27.91
N VAL A 757 -29.41 7.22 -27.13
CA VAL A 757 -28.98 5.91 -27.63
C VAL A 757 -29.97 4.85 -27.21
N SER A 758 -30.64 4.25 -28.18
CA SER A 758 -31.63 3.21 -27.93
C SER A 758 -31.00 1.97 -27.31
N LEU A 759 -31.78 1.29 -26.47
CA LEU A 759 -31.50 -0.05 -25.99
C LEU A 759 -32.12 -1.05 -26.97
N ILE A 760 -31.32 -1.99 -27.47
CA ILE A 760 -31.77 -2.93 -28.50
C ILE A 760 -32.17 -4.26 -27.86
N LEU A 761 -31.26 -4.85 -27.08
CA LEU A 761 -31.48 -6.10 -26.36
C LEU A 761 -31.51 -5.89 -24.85
N ALA A 762 -30.72 -4.94 -24.35
CA ALA A 762 -30.66 -4.65 -22.92
C ALA A 762 -31.92 -3.92 -22.42
N SER A 763 -32.24 -4.09 -21.13
CA SER A 763 -33.32 -3.37 -20.47
C SER A 763 -32.89 -2.02 -19.88
N ASP A 764 -31.59 -1.83 -19.63
CA ASP A 764 -31.02 -0.64 -19.01
C ASP A 764 -29.57 -0.43 -19.49
N TRP A 765 -29.07 0.80 -19.36
CA TRP A 765 -27.70 1.15 -19.69
C TRP A 765 -27.20 2.40 -18.96
N TYR A 766 -26.15 2.21 -18.19
CA TYR A 766 -25.32 3.31 -17.71
C TYR A 766 -24.25 3.70 -18.74
N ALA A 767 -24.42 4.86 -19.36
CA ALA A 767 -23.49 5.39 -20.34
C ALA A 767 -22.28 6.15 -19.71
N GLY A 768 -22.36 6.50 -18.42
CA GLY A 768 -21.42 7.41 -17.75
C GLY A 768 -21.95 8.84 -17.64
N SER A 769 -21.23 9.68 -16.88
CA SER A 769 -21.47 11.12 -16.79
C SER A 769 -21.01 11.81 -18.09
N GLU A 770 -21.99 12.20 -18.91
CA GLU A 770 -21.94 13.07 -20.11
C GLU A 770 -21.10 12.54 -21.32
N ALA A 771 -21.68 12.65 -22.52
CA ALA A 771 -21.00 12.46 -23.80
C ALA A 771 -20.19 13.71 -24.18
N GLU A 772 -19.00 13.52 -24.80
CA GLU A 772 -17.99 14.57 -25.07
C GLU A 772 -18.00 15.17 -26.49
#